data_AF-A0A381A2L3-F1
#
_entry.id   AF-A0A381A2L3-F1
#
_cell.length_a   1.000
_cell.length_b   1.000
_cell.length_c   1.000
_cell.angle_alpha   90.00
_cell.angle_beta   90.00
_cell.angle_gamma   90.00
#
_symmetry.space_group_name_H-M   'P 1'
#
loop_
_entity.id
_entity.type
_entity.pdbx_description
1 polymer ?
#
loop_
_entity_poly.entity_id
_entity_poly.type
_entity_poly.pdbx_seq_one_letter_code
_entity_poly.pdbx_strand_id
1 'polypeptide(L)'
;MSRAPDTHSDFIPRHIGPSDEDQATMLVAIGAASLDALIDEVVPPRIRSRAPLALPAARSETDVLQDLKRIAARNQIYRNYIGQGYYGTHTPNVVLRNVLENPAWYTAYTPYQPEISQGRLEALLNYQTMVADLTGLDISNASLLDEGTAAAEAMTLARRGSRSSSPVFFVSQHCHPQTLEVVRTRAEGLGIELVIGDESRGLPECFGVLLQYPHSLGGVADYRELAQAAHAQGAVVACVTDLLALALIEPPGQWGADIAVGSAQRFGVPFGFGGPHAGFMACRDAYKRNMPGRLVGVSKDAQGNPALRLALQTREQHIRREKATSNICTAQVLLAVMAGLYAVWHGPRGVRRIAERVQSLTGALRAALAGLGVKVANDTWFDTLSLETGAATPAILAAADCARINLRQVDGARLAVSLDETVTLADLQALVNVFAAGLGKDEVALAPPQASLDGIPAAVRRQGPILSHPVFSSVQSETDMLRYLRKLADKDLALDRTMIPLGSCTMKLNATAEMIPITWPEFALIHPFAPASQTPGYRELIEGLSAQLCEITGYDGISLQPNSGAQGEYAGLLAIRAYHQANGQPQRNVCLIPASAHGTNPASAQLAGMDVVVVASDANGNVDLADLRARIAQVGERLAALMITYPSTHGVFEEAVTEICDAVHEAGGQVYLDGANMNAMVGVAQPGKFGSDVSHLNLHKTFCIPHGGGGPGVGPVAVRAHLAPYLPGVLDARGRLDPEAKVGPVSAAPYGSAGILPIPYVYIALMGAEGLRRATEVAILNANYIATRLRGHYPVLYAGRNGRVAHECILDVRPLKETSGISAEDIAKRLMDYGFHAPTMSFPVAGTLMVEPTESEGLAELERFIEAMIAIRAEIAQVESGERDRDDNVLRNAPHTAQMLLAEEWHHDYPRQQAAYPVASLRENKYWPPVARVDNAYGDRNLVCACLPVEAYA
;
A
#
# COMPACT_ATOMS: atom_id res chain seq x y z
N MET A 1 27.16 0.26 -33.75
CA MET A 1 26.27 0.71 -34.85
C MET A 1 25.84 2.14 -34.55
N SER A 2 25.82 3.04 -35.55
CA SER A 2 25.23 4.39 -35.39
C SER A 2 23.78 4.21 -34.97
N ARG A 3 23.38 4.73 -33.80
CA ARG A 3 21.95 4.78 -33.44
C ARG A 3 21.19 5.49 -34.56
N ALA A 4 20.00 5.00 -34.89
CA ALA A 4 19.11 5.72 -35.78
C ALA A 4 18.88 7.14 -35.22
N PRO A 5 18.64 8.16 -36.07
CA PRO A 5 18.37 9.51 -35.58
C PRO A 5 17.04 9.62 -34.80
N ASP A 6 16.22 8.57 -34.79
CA ASP A 6 14.99 8.46 -34.03
C ASP A 6 15.26 7.99 -32.58
N THR A 7 14.85 8.79 -31.60
CA THR A 7 15.04 8.56 -30.16
C THR A 7 13.81 7.99 -29.46
N HIS A 8 12.72 7.70 -30.19
CA HIS A 8 11.45 7.28 -29.60
C HIS A 8 11.52 5.93 -28.85
N SER A 9 12.47 5.06 -29.18
CA SER A 9 12.68 3.76 -28.52
C SER A 9 13.84 3.76 -27.51
N ASP A 10 14.48 4.89 -27.24
CA ASP A 10 15.69 4.97 -26.40
C ASP A 10 15.46 4.56 -24.94
N PHE A 11 14.21 4.58 -24.45
CA PHE A 11 13.85 4.15 -23.10
C PHE A 11 13.85 2.62 -22.92
N ILE A 12 13.48 1.86 -23.97
CA ILE A 12 13.41 0.39 -23.90
C ILE A 12 14.73 -0.23 -23.39
N PRO A 13 15.92 0.11 -23.93
CA PRO A 13 17.20 -0.39 -23.41
C PRO A 13 17.68 0.31 -22.12
N ARG A 14 16.90 1.22 -21.53
CA ARG A 14 17.11 1.72 -20.16
C ARG A 14 16.31 0.93 -19.14
N HIS A 15 15.10 0.52 -19.53
CA HIS A 15 14.21 -0.28 -18.69
C HIS A 15 14.61 -1.76 -18.67
N ILE A 16 15.05 -2.29 -19.80
CA ILE A 16 15.47 -3.69 -19.96
C ILE A 16 16.98 -3.78 -19.76
N GLY A 17 17.41 -4.53 -18.74
CA GLY A 17 18.80 -4.60 -18.31
C GLY A 17 19.72 -5.32 -19.30
N PRO A 18 19.42 -6.56 -19.72
CA PRO A 18 20.26 -7.31 -20.64
C PRO A 18 20.26 -6.69 -22.04
N SER A 19 21.45 -6.40 -22.57
CA SER A 19 21.61 -5.97 -23.97
C SER A 19 21.24 -7.09 -24.95
N ASP A 20 21.10 -6.79 -26.24
CA ASP A 20 20.82 -7.82 -27.25
C ASP A 20 21.93 -8.91 -27.31
N GLU A 21 23.18 -8.55 -27.02
CA GLU A 21 24.30 -9.48 -26.94
C GLU A 21 24.22 -10.37 -25.68
N ASP A 22 23.85 -9.79 -24.54
CA ASP A 22 23.60 -10.54 -23.32
C ASP A 22 22.44 -11.53 -23.54
N GLN A 23 21.36 -11.08 -24.15
CA GLN A 23 20.19 -11.92 -24.42
C GLN A 23 20.55 -13.08 -25.36
N ALA A 24 21.36 -12.84 -26.41
CA ALA A 24 21.86 -13.90 -27.27
C ALA A 24 22.69 -14.94 -26.50
N THR A 25 23.55 -14.48 -25.59
CA THR A 25 24.35 -15.35 -24.70
C THR A 25 23.45 -16.19 -23.79
N MET A 26 22.45 -15.56 -23.17
CA MET A 26 21.51 -16.22 -22.28
C MET A 26 20.64 -17.26 -23.02
N LEU A 27 20.16 -16.93 -24.22
CA LEU A 27 19.39 -17.84 -25.08
C LEU A 27 20.19 -19.11 -25.42
N VAL A 28 21.47 -18.97 -25.77
CA VAL A 28 22.37 -20.12 -25.99
C VAL A 28 22.50 -20.97 -24.74
N ALA A 29 22.72 -20.35 -23.58
CA ALA A 29 22.87 -21.06 -22.30
C ALA A 29 21.62 -21.87 -21.91
N ILE A 30 20.43 -21.38 -22.25
CA ILE A 30 19.17 -22.09 -21.99
C ILE A 30 18.72 -22.97 -23.15
N GLY A 31 19.46 -23.02 -24.26
CA GLY A 31 19.14 -23.81 -25.46
C GLY A 31 17.91 -23.33 -26.23
N ALA A 32 17.56 -22.05 -26.18
CA ALA A 32 16.48 -21.45 -26.96
C ALA A 32 17.01 -20.76 -28.22
N ALA A 33 16.33 -20.90 -29.36
CA ALA A 33 16.80 -20.36 -30.64
C ALA A 33 16.63 -18.83 -30.79
N SER A 34 15.61 -18.28 -30.13
CA SER A 34 15.29 -16.85 -30.09
C SER A 34 14.36 -16.56 -28.91
N LEU A 35 14.12 -15.29 -28.60
CA LEU A 35 13.11 -14.90 -27.61
C LEU A 35 11.71 -15.35 -28.03
N ASP A 36 11.34 -15.17 -29.30
CA ASP A 36 10.06 -15.69 -29.81
C ASP A 36 9.93 -17.20 -29.60
N ALA A 37 10.97 -17.98 -29.92
CA ALA A 37 10.96 -19.42 -29.71
C ALA A 37 10.85 -19.79 -28.22
N LEU A 38 11.50 -19.05 -27.33
CA LEU A 38 11.33 -19.23 -25.88
C LEU A 38 9.87 -19.00 -25.47
N ILE A 39 9.20 -17.98 -26.01
CA ILE A 39 7.77 -17.75 -25.73
C ILE A 39 6.89 -18.85 -26.32
N ASP A 40 7.19 -19.38 -27.52
CA ASP A 40 6.53 -20.57 -28.08
C ASP A 40 6.66 -21.79 -27.14
N GLU A 41 7.79 -21.92 -26.45
CA GLU A 41 8.06 -23.02 -25.51
C GLU A 41 7.38 -22.85 -24.16
N VAL A 42 7.22 -21.61 -23.68
CA VAL A 42 6.76 -21.26 -22.33
C VAL A 42 5.24 -21.01 -22.28
N VAL A 43 4.69 -20.22 -23.21
CA VAL A 43 3.29 -19.78 -23.18
C VAL A 43 2.42 -20.76 -23.98
N PRO A 44 1.37 -21.35 -23.38
CA PRO A 44 0.52 -22.31 -24.07
C PRO A 44 -0.07 -21.76 -25.38
N PRO A 45 -0.06 -22.52 -26.49
CA PRO A 45 -0.53 -22.04 -27.79
C PRO A 45 -1.98 -21.53 -27.80
N ARG A 46 -2.83 -22.06 -26.91
CA ARG A 46 -4.26 -21.70 -26.83
C ARG A 46 -4.51 -20.28 -26.32
N ILE A 47 -3.61 -19.74 -25.50
CA ILE A 47 -3.78 -18.41 -24.88
C ILE A 47 -2.87 -17.34 -25.48
N ARG A 48 -1.91 -17.77 -26.29
CA ARG A 48 -0.87 -16.90 -26.80
C ARG A 48 -1.44 -15.91 -27.82
N SER A 49 -1.23 -14.63 -27.55
CA SER A 49 -1.42 -13.57 -28.54
C SER A 49 -0.18 -13.44 -29.41
N ARG A 50 -0.37 -13.45 -30.72
CA ARG A 50 0.67 -13.10 -31.71
C ARG A 50 0.48 -11.69 -32.29
N ALA A 51 -0.71 -11.12 -32.12
CA ALA A 51 -0.98 -9.77 -32.57
C ALA A 51 -0.32 -8.76 -31.62
N PRO A 52 0.34 -7.70 -32.12
CA PRO A 52 0.78 -6.60 -31.29
C PRO A 52 -0.39 -5.97 -30.55
N LEU A 53 -0.14 -5.46 -29.33
CA LEU A 53 -1.13 -4.66 -28.61
C LEU A 53 -1.52 -3.43 -29.45
N ALA A 54 -2.80 -3.08 -29.45
CA ALA A 54 -3.35 -1.89 -30.10
C ALA A 54 -3.04 -0.61 -29.29
N LEU A 55 -1.76 -0.42 -28.96
CA LEU A 55 -1.23 0.73 -28.24
C LEU A 55 -0.37 1.59 -29.18
N PRO A 56 -0.19 2.89 -28.87
CA PRO A 56 0.79 3.72 -29.57
C PRO A 56 2.20 3.12 -29.55
N ALA A 57 3.02 3.52 -30.52
CA ALA A 57 4.45 3.22 -30.53
C ALA A 57 5.15 3.86 -29.31
N ALA A 58 6.34 3.34 -28.99
CA ALA A 58 7.21 3.91 -27.96
C ALA A 58 7.49 5.40 -28.22
N ARG A 59 7.75 6.15 -27.16
CA ARG A 59 7.98 7.59 -27.20
C ARG A 59 9.19 7.96 -26.36
N SER A 60 9.82 9.10 -26.69
CA SER A 60 10.97 9.58 -25.93
C SER A 60 10.53 10.10 -24.55
N GLU A 61 11.42 10.02 -23.56
CA GLU A 61 11.19 10.58 -22.21
C GLU A 61 10.76 12.04 -22.27
N THR A 62 11.44 12.83 -23.10
CA THR A 62 11.15 14.25 -23.29
C THR A 62 9.73 14.47 -23.79
N ASP A 63 9.30 13.75 -24.83
CA ASP A 63 7.98 13.95 -25.42
C ASP A 63 6.85 13.51 -24.49
N VAL A 64 7.03 12.38 -23.79
CA VAL A 64 6.03 11.87 -22.83
C VAL A 64 5.86 12.85 -21.67
N LEU A 65 6.95 13.37 -21.11
CA LEU A 65 6.89 14.34 -20.02
C LEU A 65 6.29 15.68 -20.47
N GLN A 66 6.63 16.16 -21.66
CA GLN A 66 6.03 17.38 -22.22
C GLN A 66 4.52 17.21 -22.43
N ASP A 67 4.09 16.08 -22.98
CA ASP A 67 2.67 15.78 -23.20
C ASP A 67 1.91 15.63 -21.89
N LEU A 68 2.46 14.86 -20.95
CA LEU A 68 1.86 14.72 -19.64
C LEU A 68 1.80 16.06 -18.92
N LYS A 69 2.79 16.94 -19.08
CA LYS A 69 2.74 18.29 -18.52
C LYS A 69 1.63 19.13 -19.15
N ARG A 70 1.34 18.96 -20.46
CA ARG A 70 0.18 19.58 -21.11
C ARG A 70 -1.14 19.04 -20.54
N ILE A 71 -1.25 17.74 -20.28
CA ILE A 71 -2.42 17.12 -19.63
C ILE A 71 -2.57 17.70 -18.22
N ALA A 72 -1.50 17.69 -17.42
CA ALA A 72 -1.48 18.18 -16.05
C ALA A 72 -1.90 19.66 -15.97
N ALA A 73 -1.42 20.51 -16.88
CA ALA A 73 -1.75 21.94 -16.94
C ALA A 73 -3.25 22.24 -17.20
N ARG A 74 -4.05 21.24 -17.58
CA ARG A 74 -5.51 21.37 -17.69
C ARG A 74 -6.19 21.32 -16.32
N ASN A 75 -5.55 20.73 -15.31
CA ASN A 75 -6.04 20.80 -13.94
C ASN A 75 -5.92 22.22 -13.40
N GLN A 76 -6.86 22.62 -12.56
CA GLN A 76 -6.89 23.94 -11.97
C GLN A 76 -6.59 23.84 -10.47
N ILE A 77 -5.45 24.40 -10.05
CA ILE A 77 -5.06 24.42 -8.65
C ILE A 77 -5.80 25.57 -7.96
N TYR A 78 -6.75 25.21 -7.10
CA TYR A 78 -7.51 26.15 -6.26
C TYR A 78 -6.99 26.08 -4.82
N ARG A 79 -7.26 27.12 -4.04
CA ARG A 79 -7.16 27.02 -2.57
C ARG A 79 -8.34 26.21 -2.08
N ASN A 80 -8.07 25.15 -1.31
CA ASN A 80 -9.09 24.16 -0.97
C ASN A 80 -9.40 24.21 0.52
N TYR A 81 -10.66 24.53 0.86
CA TYR A 81 -11.18 24.54 2.24
C TYR A 81 -12.36 23.58 2.41
N ILE A 82 -12.35 22.49 1.64
CA ILE A 82 -13.40 21.45 1.68
C ILE A 82 -13.29 20.61 2.98
N GLY A 83 -12.06 20.28 3.40
CA GLY A 83 -11.83 19.37 4.53
C GLY A 83 -12.21 17.93 4.17
N GLN A 84 -13.10 17.32 4.95
CA GLN A 84 -13.49 15.91 4.76
C GLN A 84 -12.29 14.93 4.79
N GLY A 85 -11.35 15.13 5.70
CA GLY A 85 -10.22 14.20 5.91
C GLY A 85 -9.00 14.52 5.04
N TYR A 86 -9.08 15.55 4.21
CA TYR A 86 -8.00 16.03 3.35
C TYR A 86 -7.78 17.52 3.60
N TYR A 87 -6.58 17.90 4.01
CA TYR A 87 -6.23 19.26 4.40
C TYR A 87 -4.93 19.71 3.74
N GLY A 88 -4.80 20.99 3.41
CA GLY A 88 -3.54 21.54 2.92
C GLY A 88 -2.42 21.36 3.96
N THR A 89 -1.23 21.02 3.49
CA THR A 89 -0.04 20.88 4.32
C THR A 89 1.21 21.29 3.55
N HIS A 90 2.23 21.73 4.27
CA HIS A 90 3.55 21.94 3.70
C HIS A 90 4.40 20.68 3.89
N THR A 91 4.62 19.94 2.81
CA THR A 91 5.66 18.90 2.81
C THR A 91 7.03 19.56 3.03
N PRO A 92 7.78 19.20 4.09
CA PRO A 92 9.13 19.74 4.28
C PRO A 92 10.00 19.39 3.06
N ASN A 93 10.60 20.40 2.42
CA ASN A 93 11.40 20.18 1.20
C ASN A 93 12.53 19.16 1.40
N VAL A 94 13.10 19.08 2.61
CA VAL A 94 14.11 18.08 2.96
C VAL A 94 13.55 16.65 2.91
N VAL A 95 12.28 16.43 3.28
CA VAL A 95 11.60 15.13 3.20
C VAL A 95 11.16 14.85 1.77
N LEU A 96 10.61 15.85 1.06
CA LEU A 96 10.24 15.73 -0.36
C LEU A 96 11.43 15.22 -1.18
N ARG A 97 12.55 15.94 -1.12
CA ARG A 97 13.73 15.66 -1.94
C ARG A 97 14.48 14.40 -1.53
N ASN A 98 14.64 14.16 -0.23
CA ASN A 98 15.55 13.11 0.26
C ASN A 98 14.83 11.81 0.67
N VAL A 99 13.50 11.76 0.55
CA VAL A 99 12.69 10.56 0.81
C VAL A 99 11.76 10.25 -0.38
N LEU A 100 10.79 11.13 -0.69
CA LEU A 100 9.83 10.86 -1.76
C LEU A 100 10.50 10.81 -3.15
N GLU A 101 11.49 11.67 -3.39
CA GLU A 101 12.27 11.74 -4.64
C GLU A 101 13.61 10.96 -4.56
N ASN A 102 13.79 10.11 -3.55
CA ASN A 102 15.04 9.37 -3.34
C ASN A 102 14.85 7.84 -3.48
N PRO A 103 15.47 7.20 -4.50
CA PRO A 103 15.28 5.77 -4.76
C PRO A 103 15.75 4.86 -3.60
N ALA A 104 16.68 5.32 -2.75
CA ALA A 104 17.09 4.58 -1.56
C ALA A 104 15.93 4.36 -0.56
N TRP A 105 14.87 5.16 -0.63
CA TRP A 105 13.69 5.05 0.24
C TRP A 105 12.50 4.38 -0.44
N TYR A 106 12.29 4.62 -1.74
CA TYR A 106 11.08 4.15 -2.43
C TYR A 106 11.25 2.82 -3.19
N THR A 107 12.46 2.35 -3.48
CA THR A 107 12.63 1.15 -4.33
C THR A 107 12.63 -0.17 -3.57
N ALA A 108 13.00 -0.19 -2.28
CA ALA A 108 12.88 -1.38 -1.46
C ALA A 108 11.41 -1.77 -1.23
N TYR A 109 11.15 -3.01 -0.81
CA TYR A 109 9.81 -3.45 -0.42
C TYR A 109 9.70 -3.77 1.08
N THR A 110 8.62 -4.46 1.45
CA THR A 110 8.32 -4.87 2.82
C THR A 110 9.57 -5.40 3.53
N PRO A 111 9.87 -4.97 4.78
CA PRO A 111 11.09 -5.34 5.50
C PRO A 111 11.06 -6.79 6.01
N TYR A 112 10.91 -7.75 5.09
CA TYR A 112 10.95 -9.20 5.38
C TYR A 112 12.32 -9.65 5.90
N GLN A 113 13.39 -8.96 5.48
CA GLN A 113 14.75 -9.18 5.92
C GLN A 113 15.18 -8.04 6.88
N PRO A 114 14.88 -8.15 8.19
CA PRO A 114 15.01 -7.03 9.13
C PRO A 114 16.46 -6.53 9.25
N GLU A 115 17.45 -7.41 9.14
CA GLU A 115 18.87 -7.10 9.31
C GLU A 115 19.38 -6.08 8.29
N ILE A 116 18.74 -5.99 7.12
CA ILE A 116 19.06 -5.07 6.02
C ILE A 116 17.94 -4.05 5.76
N SER A 117 17.11 -3.82 6.79
CA SER A 117 15.92 -2.97 6.73
C SER A 117 15.72 -2.13 8.00
N GLN A 118 16.77 -1.99 8.82
CA GLN A 118 16.65 -1.33 10.13
C GLN A 118 16.30 0.17 10.02
N GLY A 119 16.65 0.82 8.92
CA GLY A 119 16.36 2.23 8.66
C GLY A 119 14.87 2.49 8.52
N ARG A 120 14.19 1.83 7.57
CA ARG A 120 12.73 1.98 7.42
C ARG A 120 11.94 1.39 8.57
N LEU A 121 12.44 0.32 9.22
CA LEU A 121 11.83 -0.19 10.46
C LEU A 121 11.88 0.85 11.59
N GLU A 122 12.99 1.58 11.75
CA GLU A 122 13.11 2.67 12.73
C GLU A 122 12.16 3.83 12.39
N ALA A 123 12.10 4.24 11.11
CA ALA A 123 11.17 5.27 10.67
C ALA A 123 9.68 4.89 10.89
N LEU A 124 9.33 3.62 10.68
CA LEU A 124 7.99 3.09 10.96
C LEU A 124 7.71 3.01 12.47
N LEU A 125 8.71 2.67 13.30
CA LEU A 125 8.56 2.70 14.75
C LEU A 125 8.35 4.13 15.26
N ASN A 126 9.01 5.13 14.66
CA ASN A 126 8.74 6.54 14.94
C ASN A 126 7.30 6.90 14.60
N TYR A 127 6.80 6.46 13.43
CA TYR A 127 5.40 6.65 13.05
C TYR A 127 4.42 6.00 14.05
N GLN A 128 4.65 4.75 14.45
CA GLN A 128 3.82 4.07 15.45
C GLN A 128 3.81 4.83 16.78
N THR A 129 4.98 5.28 17.23
CA THR A 129 5.15 6.04 18.48
C THR A 129 4.43 7.38 18.40
N MET A 130 4.54 8.09 17.27
CA MET A 130 3.82 9.33 17.01
C MET A 130 2.31 9.14 17.10
N VAL A 131 1.77 8.12 16.42
CA VAL A 131 0.32 7.85 16.43
C VAL A 131 -0.15 7.43 17.83
N ALA A 132 0.55 6.52 18.49
CA ALA A 132 0.20 6.07 19.85
C ALA A 132 0.18 7.23 20.85
N ASP A 133 1.20 8.09 20.84
CA ASP A 133 1.29 9.24 21.74
C ASP A 133 0.24 10.33 21.45
N LEU A 134 -0.01 10.62 20.17
CA LEU A 134 -1.03 11.61 19.81
C LEU A 134 -2.44 11.11 20.13
N THR A 135 -2.72 9.82 19.93
CA THR A 135 -4.04 9.21 20.21
C THR A 135 -4.23 8.80 21.67
N GLY A 136 -3.17 8.78 22.47
CA GLY A 136 -3.20 8.35 23.87
C GLY A 136 -3.52 6.86 24.04
N LEU A 137 -3.23 6.04 23.03
CA LEU A 137 -3.45 4.59 23.02
C LEU A 137 -2.13 3.84 23.07
N ASP A 138 -2.19 2.56 23.44
CA ASP A 138 -1.00 1.78 23.82
C ASP A 138 -0.12 1.38 22.62
N ILE A 139 -0.74 1.13 21.47
CA ILE A 139 -0.05 0.56 20.31
C ILE A 139 -0.68 1.04 18.99
N SER A 140 0.15 1.26 17.97
CA SER A 140 -0.27 1.58 16.59
C SER A 140 0.36 0.63 15.59
N ASN A 141 -0.34 0.37 14.48
CA ASN A 141 0.21 -0.38 13.36
C ASN A 141 1.12 0.47 12.44
N ALA A 142 1.77 -0.18 11.48
CA ALA A 142 2.65 0.42 10.47
C ALA A 142 1.89 0.77 9.18
N SER A 143 0.75 1.43 9.38
CA SER A 143 -0.24 1.95 8.41
C SER A 143 -1.28 0.98 7.86
N LEU A 144 -2.38 1.59 7.40
CA LEU A 144 -3.46 1.07 6.56
C LEU A 144 -3.58 1.92 5.28
N LEU A 145 -4.58 1.62 4.45
CA LEU A 145 -4.67 2.15 3.09
C LEU A 145 -5.20 3.59 3.01
N ASP A 146 -6.23 3.92 3.78
CA ASP A 146 -6.82 5.26 3.94
C ASP A 146 -7.73 5.30 5.19
N GLU A 147 -8.36 6.45 5.47
CA GLU A 147 -9.24 6.60 6.64
C GLU A 147 -10.50 5.71 6.57
N GLY A 148 -11.15 5.64 5.42
CA GLY A 148 -12.40 4.88 5.25
C GLY A 148 -12.19 3.39 5.47
N THR A 149 -11.12 2.84 4.89
CA THR A 149 -10.71 1.45 5.11
C THR A 149 -10.24 1.21 6.54
N ALA A 150 -9.55 2.16 7.19
CA ALA A 150 -9.18 2.06 8.59
C ALA A 150 -10.40 2.02 9.52
N ALA A 151 -11.43 2.83 9.24
CA ALA A 151 -12.71 2.80 9.96
C ALA A 151 -13.45 1.46 9.76
N ALA A 152 -13.44 0.93 8.54
CA ALA A 152 -14.00 -0.39 8.25
C ALA A 152 -13.26 -1.51 9.00
N GLU A 153 -11.94 -1.41 9.14
CA GLU A 153 -11.16 -2.35 9.95
C GLU A 153 -11.38 -2.17 11.46
N ALA A 154 -11.65 -0.95 11.93
CA ALA A 154 -12.03 -0.71 13.33
C ALA A 154 -13.35 -1.42 13.67
N MET A 155 -14.30 -1.46 12.74
CA MET A 155 -15.53 -2.24 12.89
C MET A 155 -15.26 -3.74 13.01
N THR A 156 -14.39 -4.31 12.17
CA THR A 156 -14.07 -5.76 12.24
C THR A 156 -13.27 -6.09 13.51
N LEU A 157 -12.39 -5.20 13.95
CA LEU A 157 -11.66 -5.33 15.21
C LEU A 157 -12.61 -5.25 16.41
N ALA A 158 -13.54 -4.29 16.41
CA ALA A 158 -14.58 -4.16 17.43
C ALA A 158 -15.43 -5.43 17.52
N ARG A 159 -15.83 -6.02 16.38
CA ARG A 159 -16.57 -7.30 16.35
C ARG A 159 -15.81 -8.43 17.04
N ARG A 160 -14.49 -8.52 16.85
CA ARG A 160 -13.64 -9.54 17.49
C ARG A 160 -13.34 -9.23 18.96
N GLY A 161 -13.38 -7.96 19.35
CA GLY A 161 -13.04 -7.49 20.69
C GLY A 161 -14.22 -7.31 21.65
N SER A 162 -15.44 -7.21 21.13
CA SER A 162 -16.66 -6.95 21.90
C SER A 162 -17.10 -8.14 22.74
N ARG A 163 -17.75 -7.85 23.87
CA ARG A 163 -18.45 -8.85 24.71
C ARG A 163 -19.95 -8.90 24.44
N SER A 164 -20.47 -7.96 23.66
CA SER A 164 -21.88 -7.90 23.27
C SER A 164 -22.16 -8.88 22.13
N SER A 165 -23.32 -9.54 22.20
CA SER A 165 -23.82 -10.42 21.14
C SER A 165 -24.63 -9.69 20.07
N SER A 166 -24.87 -8.39 20.22
CA SER A 166 -25.66 -7.61 19.27
C SER A 166 -25.06 -7.66 17.86
N PRO A 167 -25.86 -7.82 16.79
CA PRO A 167 -25.37 -7.72 15.42
C PRO A 167 -25.08 -6.27 15.00
N VAL A 168 -25.51 -5.27 15.78
CA VAL A 168 -25.50 -3.86 15.42
C VAL A 168 -24.15 -3.20 15.68
N PHE A 169 -23.63 -2.51 14.66
CA PHE A 169 -22.55 -1.53 14.80
C PHE A 169 -23.14 -0.12 14.64
N PHE A 170 -23.04 0.70 15.68
CA PHE A 170 -23.49 2.08 15.62
C PHE A 170 -22.42 2.96 14.98
N VAL A 171 -22.81 3.83 14.07
CA VAL A 171 -21.91 4.81 13.45
C VAL A 171 -22.50 6.21 13.60
N SER A 172 -21.70 7.13 14.12
CA SER A 172 -22.09 8.54 14.22
C SER A 172 -22.38 9.12 12.84
N GLN A 173 -23.50 9.81 12.69
CA GLN A 173 -23.82 10.60 11.50
C GLN A 173 -22.82 11.74 11.26
N HIS A 174 -22.01 12.08 12.26
CA HIS A 174 -20.99 13.13 12.18
C HIS A 174 -19.68 12.64 11.57
N CYS A 175 -19.59 11.36 11.17
CA CYS A 175 -18.48 10.86 10.38
C CYS A 175 -18.44 11.49 8.97
N HIS A 176 -17.27 11.43 8.31
CA HIS A 176 -17.13 11.86 6.93
C HIS A 176 -18.01 11.02 5.99
N PRO A 177 -18.69 11.63 4.99
CA PRO A 177 -19.58 10.92 4.07
C PRO A 177 -18.91 9.70 3.41
N GLN A 178 -17.69 9.85 2.89
CA GLN A 178 -16.96 8.75 2.27
C GLN A 178 -16.60 7.64 3.25
N THR A 179 -16.34 7.97 4.51
CA THR A 179 -16.05 6.99 5.57
C THR A 179 -17.30 6.18 5.89
N LEU A 180 -18.48 6.81 5.93
CA LEU A 180 -19.76 6.12 6.08
C LEU A 180 -20.03 5.14 4.93
N GLU A 181 -19.78 5.56 3.68
CA GLU A 181 -19.99 4.72 2.51
C GLU A 181 -19.05 3.51 2.49
N VAL A 182 -17.75 3.67 2.79
CA VAL A 182 -16.80 2.54 2.83
C VAL A 182 -17.13 1.57 3.97
N VAL A 183 -17.50 2.06 5.15
CA VAL A 183 -17.95 1.22 6.27
C VAL A 183 -19.22 0.46 5.90
N ARG A 184 -20.16 1.10 5.20
CA ARG A 184 -21.38 0.46 4.69
C ARG A 184 -21.07 -0.68 3.74
N THR A 185 -20.24 -0.43 2.71
CA THR A 185 -19.82 -1.47 1.77
C THR A 185 -19.20 -2.67 2.50
N ARG A 186 -18.36 -2.44 3.51
CA ARG A 186 -17.73 -3.52 4.29
C ARG A 186 -18.73 -4.29 5.15
N ALA A 187 -19.66 -3.60 5.78
CA ALA A 187 -20.67 -4.21 6.65
C ALA A 187 -21.61 -5.14 5.87
N GLU A 188 -22.03 -4.72 4.67
CA GLU A 188 -22.89 -5.50 3.78
C GLU A 188 -22.26 -6.84 3.33
N GLY A 189 -20.93 -6.86 3.15
CA GLY A 189 -20.17 -8.09 2.90
C GLY A 189 -20.19 -9.05 4.08
N LEU A 190 -20.14 -8.53 5.30
CA LEU A 190 -20.00 -9.31 6.52
C LEU A 190 -21.32 -9.59 7.25
N GLY A 191 -22.46 -9.16 6.69
CA GLY A 191 -23.77 -9.29 7.32
C GLY A 191 -23.88 -8.50 8.63
N ILE A 192 -23.15 -7.38 8.75
CA ILE A 192 -23.19 -6.50 9.93
C ILE A 192 -24.32 -5.49 9.75
N GLU A 193 -25.19 -5.37 10.76
CA GLU A 193 -26.24 -4.35 10.77
C GLU A 193 -25.64 -2.99 11.17
N LEU A 194 -25.75 -1.99 10.29
CA LEU A 194 -25.30 -0.63 10.58
C LEU A 194 -26.46 0.26 10.99
N VAL A 195 -26.31 0.93 12.14
CA VAL A 195 -27.20 2.00 12.57
C VAL A 195 -26.44 3.31 12.52
N ILE A 196 -26.78 4.15 11.55
CA ILE A 196 -26.23 5.51 11.45
C ILE A 196 -27.15 6.46 12.22
N GLY A 197 -26.62 7.16 13.22
CA GLY A 197 -27.45 7.98 14.09
C GLY A 197 -26.71 9.13 14.77
N ASP A 198 -27.49 9.97 15.44
CA ASP A 198 -27.02 11.05 16.30
C ASP A 198 -26.65 10.47 17.67
N GLU A 199 -25.35 10.40 17.98
CA GLU A 199 -24.87 9.81 19.22
C GLU A 199 -25.32 10.56 20.48
N SER A 200 -25.74 11.82 20.36
CA SER A 200 -26.26 12.61 21.48
C SER A 200 -27.61 12.11 22.00
N ARG A 201 -28.32 11.28 21.22
CA ARG A 201 -29.63 10.70 21.59
C ARG A 201 -29.51 9.39 22.35
N GLY A 202 -28.28 8.96 22.65
CA GLY A 202 -27.99 7.66 23.26
C GLY A 202 -27.72 6.56 22.24
N LEU A 203 -27.18 5.45 22.73
CA LEU A 203 -26.77 4.31 21.90
C LEU A 203 -27.83 3.20 21.94
N PRO A 204 -28.09 2.51 20.82
CA PRO A 204 -28.80 1.24 20.84
C PRO A 204 -27.91 0.14 21.46
N GLU A 205 -28.49 -1.04 21.68
CA GLU A 205 -27.70 -2.24 21.99
C GLU A 205 -26.81 -2.58 20.79
N CYS A 206 -25.50 -2.41 20.93
CA CYS A 206 -24.54 -2.61 19.86
C CYS A 206 -23.30 -3.35 20.35
N PHE A 207 -22.53 -3.92 19.42
CA PHE A 207 -21.21 -4.49 19.74
C PHE A 207 -20.07 -3.47 19.60
N GLY A 208 -20.32 -2.39 18.88
CA GLY A 208 -19.32 -1.34 18.68
C GLY A 208 -19.95 -0.03 18.25
N VAL A 209 -19.16 1.03 18.45
CA VAL A 209 -19.52 2.41 18.15
C VAL A 209 -18.36 3.02 17.35
N LEU A 210 -18.66 3.69 16.23
CA LEU A 210 -17.70 4.52 15.50
C LEU A 210 -18.09 5.99 15.63
N LEU A 211 -17.20 6.78 16.21
CA LEU A 211 -17.33 8.23 16.39
C LEU A 211 -16.36 8.97 15.47
N GLN A 212 -16.55 10.27 15.32
CA GLN A 212 -15.56 11.16 14.69
C GLN A 212 -15.23 12.35 15.60
N TYR A 213 -13.94 12.69 15.70
CA TYR A 213 -13.41 13.66 16.64
C TYR A 213 -12.18 14.42 16.06
N PRO A 214 -12.30 15.69 15.67
CA PRO A 214 -13.53 16.48 15.57
C PRO A 214 -14.54 15.89 14.57
N HIS A 215 -15.81 16.23 14.71
CA HIS A 215 -16.88 15.92 13.75
C HIS A 215 -16.53 16.39 12.33
N SER A 216 -17.14 15.76 11.32
CA SER A 216 -16.96 16.15 9.91
C SER A 216 -17.30 17.62 9.62
N LEU A 217 -18.18 18.23 10.42
CA LEU A 217 -18.58 19.64 10.30
C LEU A 217 -17.98 20.52 11.41
N GLY A 218 -16.92 20.05 12.07
CA GLY A 218 -16.06 20.85 12.96
C GLY A 218 -16.37 20.78 14.44
N GLY A 219 -17.53 20.27 14.85
CA GLY A 219 -17.88 20.09 16.26
C GLY A 219 -16.85 19.27 17.03
N VAL A 220 -16.48 19.74 18.21
CA VAL A 220 -15.64 19.03 19.19
C VAL A 220 -16.53 18.65 20.37
N ALA A 221 -16.74 17.33 20.55
CA ALA A 221 -17.61 16.77 21.57
C ALA A 221 -16.82 16.11 22.71
N ASP A 222 -17.42 16.03 23.89
CA ASP A 222 -16.92 15.27 25.03
C ASP A 222 -17.62 13.90 25.08
N TYR A 223 -16.88 12.84 24.72
CA TYR A 223 -17.45 11.50 24.59
C TYR A 223 -17.30 10.63 25.84
N ARG A 224 -16.82 11.17 26.98
CA ARG A 224 -16.56 10.34 28.19
C ARG A 224 -17.80 9.57 28.65
N GLU A 225 -18.94 10.24 28.75
CA GLU A 225 -20.19 9.61 29.20
C GLU A 225 -20.68 8.57 28.18
N LEU A 226 -20.58 8.88 26.88
CA LEU A 226 -20.98 7.98 25.80
C LEU A 226 -20.11 6.71 25.78
N ALA A 227 -18.79 6.86 25.96
CA ALA A 227 -17.85 5.74 26.04
C ALA A 227 -18.17 4.84 27.25
N GLN A 228 -18.44 5.44 28.42
CA GLN A 228 -18.88 4.68 29.60
C GLN A 228 -20.18 3.91 29.35
N ALA A 229 -21.17 4.53 28.70
CA ALA A 229 -22.42 3.87 28.34
C ALA A 229 -22.22 2.71 27.36
N ALA A 230 -21.37 2.88 26.34
CA ALA A 230 -21.01 1.82 25.41
C ALA A 230 -20.32 0.64 26.11
N HIS A 231 -19.36 0.93 27.00
CA HIS A 231 -18.65 -0.10 27.77
C HIS A 231 -19.55 -0.84 28.75
N ALA A 232 -20.54 -0.17 29.34
CA ALA A 232 -21.50 -0.80 30.26
C ALA A 232 -22.33 -1.91 29.59
N GLN A 233 -22.54 -1.83 28.27
CA GLN A 233 -23.17 -2.89 27.47
C GLN A 233 -22.16 -3.81 26.75
N GLY A 234 -20.86 -3.69 27.04
CA GLY A 234 -19.81 -4.54 26.46
C GLY A 234 -19.42 -4.19 25.03
N ALA A 235 -19.82 -3.02 24.51
CA ALA A 235 -19.44 -2.54 23.19
C ALA A 235 -17.98 -2.01 23.17
N VAL A 236 -17.35 -2.01 22.00
CA VAL A 236 -16.03 -1.42 21.77
C VAL A 236 -16.17 -0.04 21.12
N VAL A 237 -15.45 0.96 21.63
CA VAL A 237 -15.54 2.35 21.16
C VAL A 237 -14.39 2.66 20.22
N ALA A 238 -14.69 2.91 18.94
CA ALA A 238 -13.76 3.35 17.93
C ALA A 238 -13.97 4.84 17.59
N CYS A 239 -12.90 5.54 17.25
CA CYS A 239 -12.95 6.95 16.88
C CYS A 239 -12.10 7.25 15.64
N VAL A 240 -12.71 7.86 14.63
CA VAL A 240 -11.99 8.55 13.55
C VAL A 240 -11.49 9.90 14.08
N THR A 241 -10.22 10.23 13.90
CA THR A 241 -9.60 11.45 14.48
C THR A 241 -8.53 12.06 13.59
N ASP A 242 -8.20 13.34 13.86
CA ASP A 242 -7.18 14.11 13.15
C ASP A 242 -5.92 14.32 14.01
N LEU A 243 -4.75 13.89 13.52
CA LEU A 243 -3.49 13.95 14.29
C LEU A 243 -3.05 15.39 14.65
N LEU A 244 -3.36 16.39 13.83
CA LEU A 244 -3.02 17.78 14.12
C LEU A 244 -3.96 18.35 15.18
N ALA A 245 -5.25 18.04 15.11
CA ALA A 245 -6.23 18.45 16.12
C ALA A 245 -5.86 17.88 17.49
N LEU A 246 -5.40 16.63 17.55
CA LEU A 246 -4.94 15.96 18.77
C LEU A 246 -3.71 16.60 19.44
N ALA A 247 -3.04 17.54 18.77
CA ALA A 247 -2.02 18.36 19.44
C ALA A 247 -2.63 19.32 20.48
N LEU A 248 -3.93 19.66 20.36
CA LEU A 248 -4.63 20.63 21.22
C LEU A 248 -5.85 20.06 21.95
N ILE A 249 -6.51 19.04 21.40
CA ILE A 249 -7.69 18.41 22.00
C ILE A 249 -7.29 17.12 22.74
N GLU A 250 -8.02 16.80 23.80
CA GLU A 250 -7.79 15.63 24.65
C GLU A 250 -7.88 14.36 23.80
N PRO A 251 -6.87 13.46 23.86
CA PRO A 251 -6.76 12.36 22.93
C PRO A 251 -7.75 11.21 23.21
N PRO A 252 -8.15 10.43 22.18
CA PRO A 252 -9.16 9.38 22.31
C PRO A 252 -8.98 8.40 23.46
N GLY A 253 -7.75 7.93 23.70
CA GLY A 253 -7.48 6.98 24.77
C GLY A 253 -7.77 7.52 26.18
N GLN A 254 -7.73 8.84 26.38
CA GLN A 254 -7.96 9.48 27.69
C GLN A 254 -9.44 9.61 28.03
N TRP A 255 -10.32 9.82 27.05
CA TRP A 255 -11.77 9.87 27.30
C TRP A 255 -12.47 8.52 27.19
N GLY A 256 -11.76 7.46 26.82
CA GLY A 256 -12.25 6.08 26.89
C GLY A 256 -12.34 5.33 25.57
N ALA A 257 -11.87 5.88 24.44
CA ALA A 257 -11.81 5.12 23.20
C ALA A 257 -10.94 3.86 23.35
N ASP A 258 -11.31 2.80 22.64
CA ASP A 258 -10.56 1.54 22.55
C ASP A 258 -9.67 1.50 21.32
N ILE A 259 -10.12 2.16 20.25
CA ILE A 259 -9.50 2.20 18.93
C ILE A 259 -9.56 3.64 18.42
N ALA A 260 -8.46 4.15 17.86
CA ALA A 260 -8.42 5.40 17.12
C ALA A 260 -7.89 5.15 15.71
N VAL A 261 -8.56 5.70 14.70
CA VAL A 261 -8.20 5.61 13.29
C VAL A 261 -8.25 6.99 12.63
N GLY A 262 -7.69 7.11 11.44
CA GLY A 262 -7.73 8.36 10.68
C GLY A 262 -6.72 8.38 9.55
N SER A 263 -6.52 9.55 8.96
CA SER A 263 -5.47 9.81 7.98
C SER A 263 -4.28 10.52 8.59
N ALA A 264 -3.06 10.11 8.22
CA ALA A 264 -1.83 10.85 8.55
C ALA A 264 -1.46 11.89 7.48
N GLN A 265 -2.33 12.15 6.49
CA GLN A 265 -2.05 12.98 5.30
C GLN A 265 -1.51 14.38 5.64
N ARG A 266 -2.18 15.11 6.53
CA ARG A 266 -1.82 16.51 6.84
C ARG A 266 -0.53 16.67 7.62
N PHE A 267 0.18 15.58 7.89
CA PHE A 267 1.57 15.59 8.36
C PHE A 267 2.51 15.49 7.16
N GLY A 268 2.49 16.54 6.32
CA GLY A 268 3.46 16.74 5.25
C GLY A 268 3.29 15.85 4.01
N VAL A 269 2.14 15.24 3.77
CA VAL A 269 1.87 14.48 2.53
C VAL A 269 0.86 15.26 1.65
N PRO A 270 1.13 15.53 0.36
CA PRO A 270 0.22 16.31 -0.49
C PRO A 270 -1.14 15.64 -0.70
N PHE A 271 -2.13 16.37 -1.23
CA PHE A 271 -3.46 15.80 -1.51
C PHE A 271 -3.44 14.61 -2.48
N GLY A 272 -2.66 14.71 -3.56
CA GLY A 272 -2.54 13.65 -4.58
C GLY A 272 -3.88 13.23 -5.20
N PHE A 273 -4.88 14.12 -5.23
CA PHE A 273 -6.25 13.82 -5.67
C PHE A 273 -6.85 12.56 -5.02
N GLY A 274 -6.51 12.34 -3.75
CA GLY A 274 -7.02 11.23 -2.94
C GLY A 274 -5.95 10.39 -2.26
N GLY A 275 -4.72 10.40 -2.79
CA GLY A 275 -3.62 9.66 -2.19
C GLY A 275 -2.39 9.53 -3.10
N PRO A 276 -1.37 8.79 -2.63
CA PRO A 276 -1.44 7.90 -1.48
C PRO A 276 -1.26 8.60 -0.13
N HIS A 277 -1.93 8.11 0.92
CA HIS A 277 -1.78 8.58 2.31
C HIS A 277 -1.81 7.39 3.26
N ALA A 278 -1.01 7.44 4.33
CA ALA A 278 -1.10 6.40 5.37
C ALA A 278 -2.34 6.59 6.24
N GLY A 279 -3.29 5.66 6.13
CA GLY A 279 -4.31 5.47 7.18
C GLY A 279 -3.63 4.95 8.44
N PHE A 280 -4.05 5.37 9.63
CA PHE A 280 -3.52 4.85 10.90
C PHE A 280 -4.57 4.08 11.68
N MET A 281 -4.11 3.13 12.51
CA MET A 281 -4.90 2.54 13.57
C MET A 281 -4.06 2.37 14.82
N ALA A 282 -4.52 2.97 15.93
CA ALA A 282 -4.05 2.68 17.27
C ALA A 282 -5.16 2.03 18.10
N CYS A 283 -4.79 1.20 19.06
CA CYS A 283 -5.74 0.57 19.98
C CYS A 283 -5.14 0.31 21.36
N ARG A 284 -5.97 -0.09 22.32
CA ARG A 284 -5.49 -0.63 23.59
C ARG A 284 -4.69 -1.92 23.39
N ASP A 285 -3.75 -2.18 24.29
CA ASP A 285 -2.87 -3.36 24.24
C ASP A 285 -3.66 -4.67 24.18
N ALA A 286 -4.82 -4.74 24.84
CA ALA A 286 -5.72 -5.89 24.83
C ALA A 286 -6.13 -6.35 23.42
N TYR A 287 -6.13 -5.45 22.42
CA TYR A 287 -6.56 -5.75 21.06
C TYR A 287 -5.41 -6.07 20.09
N LYS A 288 -4.14 -6.00 20.51
CA LYS A 288 -2.96 -6.12 19.63
C LYS A 288 -2.90 -7.40 18.80
N ARG A 289 -3.42 -8.52 19.33
CA ARG A 289 -3.46 -9.82 18.63
C ARG A 289 -4.46 -9.86 17.48
N ASN A 290 -5.39 -8.92 17.41
CA ASN A 290 -6.42 -8.82 16.39
C ASN A 290 -6.22 -7.60 15.46
N MET A 291 -5.16 -6.81 15.69
CA MET A 291 -4.84 -5.62 14.92
C MET A 291 -4.58 -5.97 13.44
N PRO A 292 -5.15 -5.21 12.48
CA PRO A 292 -4.90 -5.36 11.05
C PRO A 292 -3.53 -4.79 10.65
N GLY A 293 -2.96 -5.36 9.59
CA GLY A 293 -1.72 -4.88 8.99
C GLY A 293 -0.45 -5.16 9.80
N ARG A 294 0.65 -4.62 9.27
CA ARG A 294 1.99 -4.79 9.82
C ARG A 294 2.17 -4.04 11.13
N LEU A 295 3.07 -4.53 11.97
CA LEU A 295 3.42 -3.93 13.25
C LEU A 295 4.93 -4.08 13.43
N VAL A 296 5.65 -2.98 13.62
CA VAL A 296 7.07 -3.03 14.00
C VAL A 296 7.18 -3.26 15.49
N GLY A 297 8.09 -4.15 15.88
CA GLY A 297 8.43 -4.41 17.27
C GLY A 297 9.93 -4.49 17.49
N VAL A 298 10.33 -4.20 18.72
CA VAL A 298 11.72 -4.30 19.17
C VAL A 298 12.02 -5.73 19.62
N SER A 299 13.17 -6.23 19.21
CA SER A 299 13.75 -7.49 19.61
C SER A 299 15.25 -7.29 19.92
N LYS A 300 16.00 -8.37 19.92
CA LYS A 300 17.47 -8.38 19.99
C LYS A 300 18.06 -9.17 18.83
N ASP A 301 19.29 -8.86 18.46
CA ASP A 301 20.08 -9.68 17.53
C ASP A 301 20.86 -10.78 18.28
N ALA A 302 21.55 -11.63 17.51
CA ALA A 302 22.37 -12.73 18.03
C ALA A 302 23.57 -12.26 18.89
N GLN A 303 23.94 -10.99 18.84
CA GLN A 303 24.98 -10.39 19.69
C GLN A 303 24.37 -9.74 20.95
N GLY A 304 23.04 -9.78 21.11
CA GLY A 304 22.31 -9.19 22.24
C GLY A 304 21.95 -7.71 22.05
N ASN A 305 22.28 -7.10 20.92
CA ASN A 305 21.98 -5.69 20.64
C ASN A 305 20.49 -5.51 20.30
N PRO A 306 19.88 -4.35 20.60
CA PRO A 306 18.53 -4.04 20.13
C PRO A 306 18.42 -4.10 18.61
N ALA A 307 17.39 -4.78 18.11
CA ALA A 307 17.11 -4.89 16.67
C ALA A 307 15.60 -4.85 16.40
N LEU A 308 15.20 -4.24 15.29
CA LEU A 308 13.80 -4.09 14.91
C LEU A 308 13.35 -5.20 13.96
N ARG A 309 12.07 -5.59 14.03
CA ARG A 309 11.42 -6.52 13.07
C ARG A 309 9.93 -6.23 12.94
N LEU A 310 9.28 -6.85 11.95
CA LEU A 310 7.82 -6.95 11.92
C LEU A 310 7.36 -7.97 12.97
N ALA A 311 6.57 -7.59 13.98
CA ALA A 311 6.12 -8.42 15.10
C ALA A 311 4.71 -9.02 14.89
N LEU A 312 4.44 -10.15 15.56
CA LEU A 312 3.15 -10.84 15.54
C LEU A 312 2.63 -11.14 14.12
N GLN A 313 3.52 -11.54 13.21
CA GLN A 313 3.21 -11.74 11.78
C GLN A 313 2.16 -12.85 11.55
N THR A 314 1.93 -13.72 12.53
CA THR A 314 0.87 -14.75 12.46
C THR A 314 -0.54 -14.17 12.32
N ARG A 315 -0.74 -12.85 12.49
CA ARG A 315 -2.01 -12.17 12.21
C ARG A 315 -2.28 -11.97 10.71
N GLU A 316 -1.22 -11.94 9.92
CA GLU A 316 -1.24 -11.47 8.52
C GLU A 316 -1.62 -12.58 7.54
N GLN A 317 -2.09 -12.15 6.37
CA GLN A 317 -2.63 -13.01 5.31
C GLN A 317 -1.68 -14.13 4.85
N HIS A 318 -0.36 -13.87 4.81
CA HIS A 318 0.62 -14.82 4.29
C HIS A 318 0.83 -16.04 5.20
N ILE A 319 0.40 -15.96 6.48
CA ILE A 319 0.42 -17.08 7.42
C ILE A 319 -0.99 -17.62 7.66
N ARG A 320 -1.96 -16.74 7.93
CA ARG A 320 -3.30 -17.16 8.39
C ARG A 320 -4.38 -17.25 7.31
N ARG A 321 -4.12 -16.80 6.07
CA ARG A 321 -5.06 -16.91 4.94
C ARG A 321 -6.47 -16.41 5.33
N GLU A 322 -7.52 -17.22 5.19
CA GLU A 322 -8.90 -16.90 5.59
C GLU A 322 -9.10 -16.60 7.08
N LYS A 323 -8.12 -16.90 7.95
CA LYS A 323 -8.17 -16.60 9.40
C LYS A 323 -7.36 -15.36 9.77
N ALA A 324 -6.85 -14.64 8.78
CA ALA A 324 -6.09 -13.40 9.01
C ALA A 324 -7.00 -12.32 9.58
N THR A 325 -6.40 -11.31 10.20
CA THR A 325 -7.17 -10.20 10.79
C THR A 325 -7.73 -9.24 9.73
N SER A 326 -7.15 -9.25 8.53
CA SER A 326 -7.47 -8.44 7.36
C SER A 326 -6.84 -9.07 6.10
N ASN A 327 -7.32 -8.72 4.92
CA ASN A 327 -6.69 -9.07 3.64
C ASN A 327 -5.51 -8.16 3.28
N ILE A 328 -5.24 -7.09 4.04
CA ILE A 328 -4.19 -6.13 3.68
C ILE A 328 -2.81 -6.80 3.52
N CYS A 329 -2.12 -6.49 2.41
CA CYS A 329 -0.76 -6.93 2.14
C CYS A 329 0.14 -5.71 1.89
N THR A 330 0.10 -5.08 0.71
CA THR A 330 0.67 -3.74 0.49
C THR A 330 -0.11 -2.72 1.30
N ALA A 331 0.57 -1.82 2.00
CA ALA A 331 -0.03 -0.75 2.80
C ALA A 331 0.44 0.61 2.27
N GLN A 332 0.88 1.53 3.14
CA GLN A 332 1.29 2.91 2.78
C GLN A 332 2.59 3.30 3.49
N VAL A 333 3.58 2.40 3.49
CA VAL A 333 4.83 2.54 4.27
C VAL A 333 5.58 3.84 3.98
N LEU A 334 5.82 4.17 2.70
CA LEU A 334 6.54 5.40 2.35
C LEU A 334 5.87 6.65 2.91
N LEU A 335 4.54 6.67 2.94
CA LEU A 335 3.76 7.82 3.40
C LEU A 335 3.67 7.85 4.93
N ALA A 336 3.68 6.69 5.58
CA ALA A 336 3.83 6.59 7.03
C ALA A 336 5.22 7.09 7.48
N VAL A 337 6.26 6.75 6.72
CA VAL A 337 7.62 7.28 6.90
C VAL A 337 7.62 8.80 6.75
N MET A 338 7.03 9.36 5.69
CA MET A 338 6.92 10.81 5.51
C MET A 338 6.21 11.49 6.69
N ALA A 339 5.08 10.95 7.14
CA ALA A 339 4.33 11.51 8.28
C ALA A 339 5.09 11.42 9.61
N GLY A 340 5.79 10.30 9.87
CA GLY A 340 6.66 10.16 11.03
C GLY A 340 7.84 11.15 11.00
N LEU A 341 8.42 11.36 9.81
CA LEU A 341 9.50 12.33 9.61
C LEU A 341 9.03 13.78 9.69
N TYR A 342 7.79 14.08 9.34
CA TYR A 342 7.17 15.38 9.60
C TYR A 342 7.13 15.68 11.10
N ALA A 343 6.74 14.70 11.92
CA ALA A 343 6.75 14.84 13.38
C ALA A 343 8.17 14.97 13.95
N VAL A 344 9.16 14.25 13.40
CA VAL A 344 10.58 14.42 13.78
C VAL A 344 11.10 15.81 13.40
N TRP A 345 10.75 16.30 12.20
CA TRP A 345 11.18 17.59 11.68
C TRP A 345 10.66 18.77 12.49
N HIS A 346 9.37 18.74 12.83
CA HIS A 346 8.73 19.84 13.57
C HIS A 346 8.89 19.70 15.09
N GLY A 347 8.98 18.46 15.58
CA GLY A 347 8.94 18.14 16.99
C GLY A 347 7.66 18.59 17.70
N PRO A 348 7.56 18.37 19.02
CA PRO A 348 6.35 18.69 19.78
C PRO A 348 5.98 20.17 19.73
N ARG A 349 6.97 21.07 19.78
CA ARG A 349 6.73 22.52 19.72
C ARG A 349 6.24 22.97 18.34
N GLY A 350 6.81 22.43 17.26
CA GLY A 350 6.43 22.79 15.91
C GLY A 350 5.02 22.32 15.58
N VAL A 351 4.70 21.06 15.89
CA VAL A 351 3.35 20.49 15.67
C VAL A 351 2.29 21.28 16.45
N ARG A 352 2.54 21.54 17.74
CA ARG A 352 1.61 22.34 18.56
C ARG A 352 1.42 23.75 18.02
N ARG A 353 2.50 24.44 17.64
CA ARG A 353 2.44 25.78 17.04
C ARG A 353 1.63 25.80 15.75
N ILE A 354 1.77 24.78 14.90
CA ILE A 354 1.00 24.67 13.65
C ILE A 354 -0.48 24.51 13.99
N ALA A 355 -0.82 23.61 14.91
CA ALA A 355 -2.21 23.42 15.34
C ALA A 355 -2.81 24.70 15.96
N GLU A 356 -2.08 25.39 16.86
CA GLU A 356 -2.52 26.65 17.50
C GLU A 356 -2.77 27.74 16.46
N ARG A 357 -1.90 27.83 15.46
CA ARG A 357 -2.06 28.78 14.35
C ARG A 357 -3.31 28.49 13.52
N VAL A 358 -3.53 27.24 13.13
CA VAL A 358 -4.73 26.83 12.36
C VAL A 358 -6.00 27.15 13.15
N GLN A 359 -6.03 26.80 14.43
CA GLN A 359 -7.18 27.05 15.28
C GLN A 359 -7.43 28.56 15.49
N SER A 360 -6.38 29.36 15.67
CA SER A 360 -6.49 30.82 15.83
C SER A 360 -6.99 31.50 14.55
N LEU A 361 -6.50 31.07 13.38
CA LEU A 361 -7.00 31.55 12.08
C LEU A 361 -8.47 31.20 11.88
N THR A 362 -8.89 30.02 12.32
CA THR A 362 -10.30 29.58 12.25
C THR A 362 -11.17 30.42 13.18
N GLY A 363 -10.69 30.77 14.37
CA GLY A 363 -11.37 31.71 15.27
C GLY A 363 -11.52 33.11 14.66
N ALA A 364 -10.47 33.62 14.01
CA ALA A 364 -10.52 34.90 13.31
C ALA A 364 -11.52 34.88 12.13
N LEU A 365 -11.56 33.78 11.36
CA LEU A 365 -12.57 33.57 10.32
C LEU A 365 -13.97 33.61 10.92
N ARG A 366 -14.21 32.84 11.99
CA ARG A 366 -15.52 32.77 12.66
C ARG A 366 -16.00 34.16 13.06
N ALA A 367 -15.14 34.96 13.68
CA ALA A 367 -15.49 36.32 14.12
C ALA A 367 -15.83 37.23 12.93
N ALA A 368 -15.04 37.18 11.85
CA ALA A 368 -15.30 37.98 10.65
C ALA A 368 -16.60 37.59 9.95
N LEU A 369 -16.87 36.28 9.80
CA LEU A 369 -18.12 35.77 9.22
C LEU A 369 -19.34 36.14 10.08
N ALA A 370 -19.23 36.06 11.41
CA ALA A 370 -20.28 36.52 12.31
C ALA A 370 -20.53 38.04 12.17
N GLY A 371 -19.48 38.85 12.00
CA GLY A 371 -19.59 40.28 11.69
C GLY A 371 -20.31 40.56 10.36
N LEU A 372 -20.16 39.68 9.37
CA LEU A 372 -20.93 39.68 8.13
C LEU A 372 -22.36 39.12 8.29
N GLY A 373 -22.78 38.75 9.51
CA GLY A 373 -24.10 38.19 9.80
C GLY A 373 -24.29 36.75 9.31
N VAL A 374 -23.21 36.02 8.98
CA VAL A 374 -23.28 34.58 8.74
C VAL A 374 -23.45 33.87 10.07
N LYS A 375 -24.49 33.04 10.19
CA LYS A 375 -24.67 32.21 11.39
C LYS A 375 -23.76 30.99 11.30
N VAL A 376 -22.87 30.85 12.28
CA VAL A 376 -22.00 29.67 12.43
C VAL A 376 -22.73 28.65 13.29
N ALA A 377 -22.98 27.46 12.76
CA ALA A 377 -23.86 26.45 13.35
C ALA A 377 -23.20 25.66 14.49
N ASN A 378 -21.89 25.43 14.44
CA ASN A 378 -21.15 24.76 15.49
C ASN A 378 -20.60 25.78 16.50
N ASP A 379 -20.75 25.50 17.80
CA ASP A 379 -20.19 26.33 18.87
C ASP A 379 -18.74 26.01 19.18
N THR A 380 -18.28 24.81 18.79
CA THR A 380 -16.95 24.29 19.05
C THR A 380 -16.26 23.95 17.73
N TRP A 381 -14.95 24.18 17.65
CA TRP A 381 -14.15 23.95 16.45
C TRP A 381 -12.67 23.74 16.77
N PHE A 382 -12.01 22.96 15.92
CA PHE A 382 -10.56 23.01 15.73
C PHE A 382 -10.23 23.89 14.51
N ASP A 383 -10.51 23.39 13.30
CA ASP A 383 -10.17 24.06 12.04
C ASP A 383 -11.36 24.24 11.08
N THR A 384 -12.53 23.72 11.47
CA THR A 384 -13.69 23.59 10.58
C THR A 384 -14.89 24.33 11.14
N LEU A 385 -15.53 25.15 10.29
CA LEU A 385 -16.76 25.88 10.60
C LEU A 385 -17.90 25.37 9.72
N SER A 386 -19.06 25.12 10.32
CA SER A 386 -20.33 24.88 9.64
C SER A 386 -21.14 26.18 9.60
N LEU A 387 -21.60 26.58 8.41
CA LEU A 387 -22.15 27.89 8.15
C LEU A 387 -23.57 27.77 7.59
N GLU A 388 -24.52 28.44 8.22
CA GLU A 388 -25.88 28.62 7.70
C GLU A 388 -25.91 29.80 6.74
N THR A 389 -25.85 29.51 5.44
CA THR A 389 -25.78 30.49 4.36
C THR A 389 -27.11 30.70 3.65
N GLY A 390 -28.09 29.81 3.86
CA GLY A 390 -29.45 29.93 3.36
C GLY A 390 -29.50 30.13 1.83
N ALA A 391 -30.35 31.06 1.39
CA ALA A 391 -30.49 31.38 -0.04
C ALA A 391 -29.22 31.99 -0.68
N ALA A 392 -28.25 32.47 0.11
CA ALA A 392 -27.00 33.03 -0.40
C ALA A 392 -25.97 31.95 -0.80
N THR A 393 -26.23 30.68 -0.48
CA THR A 393 -25.30 29.56 -0.75
C THR A 393 -24.79 29.52 -2.21
N PRO A 394 -25.65 29.62 -3.25
CA PRO A 394 -25.17 29.59 -4.63
C PRO A 394 -24.32 30.82 -4.99
N ALA A 395 -24.66 32.00 -4.47
CA ALA A 395 -23.92 33.23 -4.74
C ALA A 395 -22.53 33.21 -4.08
N ILE A 396 -22.42 32.68 -2.86
CA ILE A 396 -21.13 32.48 -2.17
C ILE A 396 -20.26 31.48 -2.93
N LEU A 397 -20.82 30.36 -3.40
CA LEU A 397 -20.06 29.39 -4.20
C LEU A 397 -19.58 29.98 -5.53
N ALA A 398 -20.40 30.80 -6.19
CA ALA A 398 -19.99 31.50 -7.40
C ALA A 398 -18.86 32.52 -7.13
N ALA A 399 -18.96 33.28 -6.04
CA ALA A 399 -17.88 34.19 -5.62
C ALA A 399 -16.59 33.43 -5.27
N ALA A 400 -16.71 32.28 -4.63
CA ALA A 400 -15.58 31.41 -4.29
C ALA A 400 -14.88 30.89 -5.56
N ASP A 401 -15.64 30.43 -6.55
CA ASP A 401 -15.13 29.99 -7.85
C ASP A 401 -14.39 31.13 -8.58
N CYS A 402 -14.96 32.34 -8.62
CA CYS A 402 -14.28 33.52 -9.16
C CYS A 402 -12.96 33.84 -8.43
N ALA A 403 -12.87 33.56 -7.13
CA ALA A 403 -11.67 33.74 -6.31
C ALA A 403 -10.72 32.53 -6.31
N ARG A 404 -11.02 31.48 -7.09
CA ARG A 404 -10.31 30.19 -7.10
C ARG A 404 -10.19 29.55 -5.70
N ILE A 405 -11.31 29.51 -4.99
CA ILE A 405 -11.46 28.92 -3.66
C ILE A 405 -12.54 27.84 -3.72
N ASN A 406 -12.23 26.67 -3.18
CA ASN A 406 -13.22 25.61 -2.97
C ASN A 406 -13.70 25.59 -1.52
N LEU A 407 -15.02 25.55 -1.35
CA LEU A 407 -15.70 25.37 -0.07
C LEU A 407 -16.47 24.05 -0.10
N ARG A 408 -16.74 23.46 1.08
CA ARG A 408 -17.60 22.28 1.14
C ARG A 408 -19.07 22.69 1.06
N GLN A 409 -19.76 22.25 0.02
CA GLN A 409 -21.21 22.34 -0.02
C GLN A 409 -21.84 21.18 0.77
N VAL A 410 -22.42 21.47 1.94
CA VAL A 410 -23.07 20.45 2.78
C VAL A 410 -24.44 20.09 2.21
N ASP A 411 -25.21 21.12 1.84
CA ASP A 411 -26.51 21.02 1.17
C ASP A 411 -26.86 22.35 0.46
N GLY A 412 -28.14 22.57 0.13
CA GLY A 412 -28.59 23.78 -0.56
C GLY A 412 -28.59 25.07 0.28
N ALA A 413 -28.42 24.98 1.60
CA ALA A 413 -28.49 26.10 2.53
C ALA A 413 -27.31 26.19 3.51
N ARG A 414 -26.37 25.22 3.46
CA ARG A 414 -25.22 25.16 4.36
C ARG A 414 -23.91 24.93 3.62
N LEU A 415 -22.89 25.67 4.05
CA LEU A 415 -21.50 25.48 3.66
C LEU A 415 -20.68 25.04 4.86
N ALA A 416 -19.52 24.43 4.59
CA ALA A 416 -18.47 24.28 5.59
C ALA A 416 -17.13 24.73 5.02
N VAL A 417 -16.28 25.20 5.93
CA VAL A 417 -14.93 25.67 5.63
C VAL A 417 -13.97 25.03 6.60
N SER A 418 -12.98 24.31 6.08
CA SER A 418 -11.87 23.75 6.85
C SER A 418 -10.58 24.49 6.51
N LEU A 419 -9.97 25.14 7.49
CA LEU A 419 -8.66 25.76 7.35
C LEU A 419 -7.54 24.76 7.63
N ASP A 420 -6.33 25.11 7.22
CA ASP A 420 -5.19 24.21 7.30
C ASP A 420 -3.86 24.97 7.42
N GLU A 421 -2.76 24.23 7.44
CA GLU A 421 -1.41 24.74 7.66
C GLU A 421 -1.04 25.84 6.63
N THR A 422 -1.54 25.75 5.41
CA THR A 422 -1.16 26.59 4.27
C THR A 422 -1.80 27.98 4.28
N VAL A 423 -2.86 28.17 5.05
CA VAL A 423 -3.66 29.40 5.06
C VAL A 423 -2.83 30.58 5.54
N THR A 424 -2.70 31.62 4.72
CA THR A 424 -2.11 32.91 5.13
C THR A 424 -3.18 33.92 5.57
N LEU A 425 -2.77 35.06 6.15
CA LEU A 425 -3.71 36.16 6.44
C LEU A 425 -4.36 36.72 5.17
N ALA A 426 -3.64 36.72 4.04
CA ALA A 426 -4.17 37.16 2.75
C ALA A 426 -5.23 36.18 2.22
N ASP A 427 -5.00 34.88 2.37
CA ASP A 427 -5.99 33.86 2.01
C ASP A 427 -7.24 33.96 2.88
N LEU A 428 -7.05 34.18 4.19
CA LEU A 428 -8.13 34.37 5.12
C LEU A 428 -8.96 35.62 4.80
N GLN A 429 -8.31 36.74 4.45
CA GLN A 429 -9.02 37.94 3.98
C GLN A 429 -9.77 37.68 2.66
N ALA A 430 -9.14 36.99 1.70
CA ALA A 430 -9.79 36.64 0.44
C ALA A 430 -11.04 35.77 0.67
N LEU A 431 -10.99 34.85 1.63
CA LEU A 431 -12.13 34.05 2.03
C LEU A 431 -13.25 34.90 2.65
N VAL A 432 -12.93 35.85 3.54
CA VAL A 432 -13.93 36.80 4.08
C VAL A 432 -14.57 37.61 2.95
N ASN A 433 -13.79 38.06 1.97
CA ASN A 433 -14.29 38.82 0.82
C ASN A 433 -15.24 37.98 -0.05
N VAL A 434 -14.98 36.67 -0.21
CA VAL A 434 -15.90 35.74 -0.89
C VAL A 434 -17.28 35.71 -0.22
N PHE A 435 -17.33 35.64 1.11
CA PHE A 435 -18.60 35.67 1.84
C PHE A 435 -19.27 37.04 1.77
N ALA A 436 -18.52 38.14 1.90
CA ALA A 436 -19.06 39.50 1.77
C ALA A 436 -19.72 39.70 0.39
N ALA A 437 -19.01 39.33 -0.69
CA ALA A 437 -19.51 39.40 -2.05
C ALA A 437 -20.76 38.53 -2.27
N GLY A 438 -20.75 37.28 -1.82
CA GLY A 438 -21.88 36.37 -1.95
C GLY A 438 -23.13 36.80 -1.15
N LEU A 439 -22.94 37.59 -0.09
CA LEU A 439 -24.02 38.17 0.72
C LEU A 439 -24.46 39.56 0.23
N GLY A 440 -23.78 40.15 -0.75
CA GLY A 440 -24.01 41.52 -1.20
C GLY A 440 -23.69 42.57 -0.14
N LYS A 441 -22.65 42.33 0.68
CA LYS A 441 -22.19 43.22 1.75
C LYS A 441 -20.82 43.81 1.44
N ASP A 442 -20.50 44.93 2.08
CA ASP A 442 -19.18 45.53 2.03
C ASP A 442 -18.12 44.61 2.65
N GLU A 443 -16.88 44.72 2.17
CA GLU A 443 -15.75 43.98 2.72
C GLU A 443 -15.51 44.36 4.18
N VAL A 444 -15.23 43.35 5.01
CA VAL A 444 -14.87 43.53 6.42
C VAL A 444 -13.38 43.24 6.57
N ALA A 445 -12.65 44.18 7.18
CA ALA A 445 -11.25 43.99 7.49
C ALA A 445 -11.07 42.89 8.55
N LEU A 446 -10.18 41.94 8.27
CA LEU A 446 -9.82 40.90 9.21
C LEU A 446 -9.12 41.50 10.44
N ALA A 447 -9.64 41.22 11.63
CA ALA A 447 -8.93 41.53 12.87
C ALA A 447 -7.71 40.61 13.02
N PRO A 448 -6.60 41.08 13.62
CA PRO A 448 -5.45 40.22 13.90
C PRO A 448 -5.87 38.97 14.69
N PRO A 449 -5.47 37.75 14.26
CA PRO A 449 -5.77 36.54 15.01
C PRO A 449 -5.21 36.63 16.42
N GLN A 450 -6.04 36.34 17.40
CA GLN A 450 -5.62 36.24 18.80
C GLN A 450 -5.29 34.80 19.13
N ALA A 451 -4.19 34.58 19.84
CA ALA A 451 -3.85 33.25 20.36
C ALA A 451 -4.88 32.87 21.44
N SER A 452 -5.89 32.09 21.07
CA SER A 452 -6.93 31.65 21.98
C SER A 452 -7.52 30.30 21.56
N LEU A 453 -7.70 29.40 22.52
CA LEU A 453 -8.31 28.08 22.32
C LEU A 453 -9.84 28.08 22.55
N ASP A 454 -10.52 29.22 22.40
CA ASP A 454 -11.96 29.35 22.70
C ASP A 454 -12.86 28.39 21.93
N GLY A 455 -12.46 27.98 20.72
CA GLY A 455 -13.17 26.98 19.93
C GLY A 455 -13.12 25.56 20.52
N ILE A 456 -12.15 25.27 21.39
CA ILE A 456 -12.00 23.95 22.03
C ILE A 456 -12.56 24.04 23.46
N PRO A 457 -13.59 23.23 23.81
CA PRO A 457 -14.15 23.25 25.16
C PRO A 457 -13.08 22.96 26.21
N ALA A 458 -13.09 23.72 27.31
CA ALA A 458 -12.11 23.59 28.38
C ALA A 458 -11.99 22.15 28.90
N ALA A 459 -13.12 21.42 28.96
CA ALA A 459 -13.18 20.03 29.38
C ALA A 459 -12.33 19.09 28.52
N VAL A 460 -12.16 19.35 27.23
CA VAL A 460 -11.44 18.48 26.28
C VAL A 460 -10.19 19.16 25.70
N ARG A 461 -9.62 20.16 26.40
CA ARG A 461 -8.31 20.72 26.03
C ARG A 461 -7.19 19.81 26.50
N ARG A 462 -6.25 19.49 25.62
CA ARG A 462 -5.08 18.67 25.95
C ARG A 462 -4.21 19.36 27.00
N GLN A 463 -4.04 18.71 28.16
CA GLN A 463 -3.18 19.19 29.25
C GLN A 463 -1.77 18.57 29.20
N GLY A 464 -1.64 17.36 28.66
CA GLY A 464 -0.38 16.59 28.65
C GLY A 464 0.58 16.94 27.49
N PRO A 465 1.84 16.49 27.57
CA PRO A 465 2.80 16.64 26.48
C PRO A 465 2.36 15.87 25.23
N ILE A 466 3.00 16.21 24.12
CA ILE A 466 2.94 15.44 22.86
C ILE A 466 4.37 15.08 22.48
N LEU A 467 4.50 14.02 21.68
CA LEU A 467 5.73 13.54 21.06
C LEU A 467 6.90 13.52 22.06
N SER A 468 6.67 12.94 23.25
CA SER A 468 7.62 13.03 24.37
C SER A 468 8.89 12.21 24.16
N HIS A 469 8.89 11.25 23.23
CA HIS A 469 10.07 10.46 22.93
C HIS A 469 11.21 11.33 22.36
N PRO A 470 12.47 11.18 22.81
CA PRO A 470 13.58 12.04 22.40
C PRO A 470 13.85 12.13 20.89
N VAL A 471 13.44 11.11 20.11
CA VAL A 471 13.56 11.15 18.64
C VAL A 471 12.85 12.35 18.01
N PHE A 472 11.74 12.81 18.60
CA PHE A 472 11.01 13.98 18.09
C PHE A 472 11.65 15.31 18.51
N SER A 473 12.76 15.26 19.24
CA SER A 473 13.57 16.42 19.61
C SER A 473 15.04 16.26 19.20
N SER A 474 15.41 15.18 18.48
CA SER A 474 16.81 14.92 18.10
C SER A 474 17.27 15.72 16.89
N VAL A 475 16.34 16.24 16.09
CA VAL A 475 16.61 17.07 14.91
C VAL A 475 16.28 18.53 15.24
N GLN A 476 17.26 19.43 15.11
CA GLN A 476 17.08 20.86 15.38
C GLN A 476 17.33 21.73 14.13
N SER A 477 17.91 21.16 13.07
CA SER A 477 18.25 21.85 11.83
C SER A 477 18.05 20.96 10.60
N GLU A 478 18.02 21.57 9.41
CA GLU A 478 17.98 20.82 8.14
C GLU A 478 19.19 19.90 7.98
N THR A 479 20.37 20.32 8.44
CA THR A 479 21.58 19.50 8.42
C THR A 479 21.44 18.26 9.30
N ASP A 480 20.83 18.38 10.49
CA ASP A 480 20.58 17.22 11.36
C ASP A 480 19.61 16.26 10.69
N MET A 481 18.57 16.78 10.03
CA MET A 481 17.61 15.97 9.29
C MET A 481 18.26 15.24 8.12
N LEU A 482 19.09 15.92 7.32
CA LEU A 482 19.83 15.30 6.22
C LEU A 482 20.71 14.13 6.72
N ARG A 483 21.40 14.32 7.84
CA ARG A 483 22.23 13.27 8.47
C ARG A 483 21.39 12.14 9.03
N TYR A 484 20.25 12.45 9.65
CA TYR A 484 19.32 11.45 10.18
C TYR A 484 18.76 10.58 9.06
N LEU A 485 18.25 11.19 7.99
CA LEU A 485 17.75 10.50 6.81
C LEU A 485 18.83 9.64 6.16
N ARG A 486 20.04 10.17 6.00
CA ARG A 486 21.16 9.41 5.43
C ARG A 486 21.52 8.19 6.29
N LYS A 487 21.59 8.36 7.62
CA LYS A 487 21.85 7.28 8.58
C LYS A 487 20.82 6.16 8.45
N LEU A 488 19.54 6.48 8.27
CA LEU A 488 18.50 5.46 8.08
C LEU A 488 18.62 4.78 6.71
N ALA A 489 18.76 5.55 5.63
CA ALA A 489 18.93 4.98 4.29
C ALA A 489 20.16 4.05 4.17
N ASP A 490 21.26 4.35 4.87
CA ASP A 490 22.45 3.49 4.87
C ASP A 490 22.25 2.13 5.55
N LYS A 491 21.22 2.00 6.41
CA LYS A 491 20.84 0.74 7.06
C LYS A 491 19.95 -0.15 6.18
N ASP A 492 19.54 0.34 5.01
CA ASP A 492 18.59 -0.35 4.15
C ASP A 492 19.24 -0.74 2.82
N LEU A 493 18.94 -1.95 2.37
CA LEU A 493 19.27 -2.41 1.03
C LEU A 493 18.07 -2.19 0.11
N ALA A 494 18.29 -1.49 -1.00
CA ALA A 494 17.29 -1.06 -1.99
C ALA A 494 17.83 -1.24 -3.43
N LEU A 495 17.02 -0.96 -4.47
CA LEU A 495 17.39 -1.25 -5.87
C LEU A 495 18.49 -0.33 -6.43
N ASP A 496 18.79 0.78 -5.77
CA ASP A 496 19.94 1.62 -6.12
C ASP A 496 21.29 0.97 -5.78
N ARG A 497 21.28 -0.19 -5.11
CA ARG A 497 22.49 -0.94 -4.71
C ARG A 497 22.65 -2.29 -5.40
N THR A 498 21.57 -3.04 -5.59
CA THR A 498 21.61 -4.43 -6.06
C THR A 498 20.22 -4.93 -6.44
N MET A 499 20.17 -6.04 -7.19
CA MET A 499 18.94 -6.78 -7.43
C MET A 499 18.30 -7.27 -6.12
N ILE A 500 16.97 -7.14 -6.04
CA ILE A 500 16.13 -7.71 -4.99
C ILE A 500 15.21 -8.74 -5.64
N PRO A 501 15.59 -10.03 -5.76
CA PRO A 501 14.88 -11.00 -6.59
C PRO A 501 13.68 -11.65 -5.88
N LEU A 502 12.81 -10.83 -5.29
CA LEU A 502 11.62 -11.28 -4.56
C LEU A 502 10.55 -11.82 -5.53
N GLY A 503 10.35 -13.14 -5.53
CA GLY A 503 9.21 -13.78 -6.20
C GLY A 503 7.86 -13.17 -5.84
N SER A 504 6.97 -13.08 -6.82
CA SER A 504 5.65 -12.46 -6.76
C SER A 504 5.67 -10.95 -6.42
N CYS A 505 6.81 -10.27 -6.54
CA CYS A 505 6.93 -8.84 -6.20
C CYS A 505 7.33 -7.98 -7.39
N THR A 506 7.92 -8.54 -8.44
CA THR A 506 8.37 -7.81 -9.64
C THR A 506 9.14 -6.53 -9.28
N MET A 507 10.30 -6.70 -8.65
CA MET A 507 11.20 -5.61 -8.24
C MET A 507 11.92 -4.98 -9.45
N LYS A 508 11.16 -4.49 -10.43
CA LYS A 508 11.66 -3.88 -11.66
C LYS A 508 12.07 -2.42 -11.45
N LEU A 509 12.62 -1.80 -12.50
CA LEU A 509 12.94 -0.38 -12.50
C LEU A 509 11.71 0.48 -12.17
N ASN A 510 11.89 1.43 -11.26
CA ASN A 510 11.01 2.59 -11.08
C ASN A 510 11.73 3.79 -11.69
N ALA A 511 11.43 4.13 -12.95
CA ALA A 511 12.28 5.05 -13.69
C ALA A 511 12.11 6.50 -13.20
N THR A 512 13.20 7.26 -13.20
CA THR A 512 13.17 8.68 -12.79
C THR A 512 12.14 9.47 -13.60
N ALA A 513 12.04 9.24 -14.91
CA ALA A 513 11.03 9.87 -15.77
C ALA A 513 9.59 9.57 -15.33
N GLU A 514 9.32 8.36 -14.85
CA GLU A 514 8.01 7.95 -14.36
C GLU A 514 7.68 8.61 -13.00
N MET A 515 8.70 8.83 -12.18
CA MET A 515 8.57 9.41 -10.83
C MET A 515 8.41 10.93 -10.83
N ILE A 516 9.02 11.66 -11.76
CA ILE A 516 8.99 13.14 -11.83
C ILE A 516 7.57 13.75 -11.70
N PRO A 517 6.53 13.24 -12.36
CA PRO A 517 5.23 13.89 -12.37
C PRO A 517 4.47 13.84 -11.04
N ILE A 518 4.77 12.90 -10.14
CA ILE A 518 3.98 12.72 -8.91
C ILE A 518 4.13 13.88 -7.92
N THR A 519 5.20 14.68 -8.07
CA THR A 519 5.47 15.88 -7.28
C THR A 519 5.11 17.17 -8.02
N TRP A 520 4.54 17.10 -9.23
CA TRP A 520 4.03 18.28 -9.93
C TRP A 520 2.82 18.85 -9.20
N PRO A 521 2.77 20.17 -8.94
CA PRO A 521 1.65 20.80 -8.25
C PRO A 521 0.28 20.47 -8.86
N GLU A 522 0.20 20.35 -10.19
CA GLU A 522 -1.04 20.09 -10.92
C GLU A 522 -1.61 18.67 -10.70
N PHE A 523 -0.82 17.77 -10.11
CA PHE A 523 -1.27 16.46 -9.62
C PHE A 523 -1.29 16.43 -8.08
N ALA A 524 -0.19 16.86 -7.44
CA ALA A 524 -0.01 16.76 -5.99
C ALA A 524 -0.97 17.65 -5.17
N LEU A 525 -1.40 18.81 -5.69
CA LEU A 525 -2.16 19.81 -4.93
C LEU A 525 -3.65 19.86 -5.25
N ILE A 526 -4.19 18.86 -5.93
CA ILE A 526 -5.62 18.77 -6.22
C ILE A 526 -6.32 17.99 -5.11
N HIS A 527 -7.33 18.59 -4.49
CA HIS A 527 -8.18 17.93 -3.48
C HIS A 527 -9.07 16.85 -4.12
N PRO A 528 -9.23 15.65 -3.52
CA PRO A 528 -9.99 14.53 -4.12
C PRO A 528 -11.44 14.85 -4.48
N PHE A 529 -12.07 15.74 -3.71
CA PHE A 529 -13.44 16.19 -3.91
C PHE A 529 -13.54 17.56 -4.60
N ALA A 530 -12.49 18.01 -5.27
CA ALA A 530 -12.55 19.21 -6.10
C ALA A 530 -13.61 19.05 -7.21
N PRO A 531 -14.32 20.11 -7.61
CA PRO A 531 -15.26 20.07 -8.72
C PRO A 531 -14.67 19.47 -9.99
N ALA A 532 -15.47 18.67 -10.70
CA ALA A 532 -15.05 17.95 -11.91
C ALA A 532 -14.59 18.87 -13.06
N SER A 533 -14.91 20.16 -13.02
CA SER A 533 -14.42 21.19 -13.95
C SER A 533 -12.95 21.57 -13.71
N GLN A 534 -12.41 21.31 -12.52
CA GLN A 534 -11.04 21.63 -12.13
C GLN A 534 -10.08 20.47 -12.38
N THR A 535 -10.58 19.28 -12.72
CA THR A 535 -9.78 18.05 -12.88
C THR A 535 -9.80 17.41 -14.28
N PRO A 536 -9.93 18.16 -15.39
CA PRO A 536 -9.97 17.55 -16.73
C PRO A 536 -8.66 16.85 -17.11
N GLY A 537 -7.51 17.28 -16.58
CA GLY A 537 -6.23 16.61 -16.80
C GLY A 537 -6.17 15.25 -16.10
N TYR A 538 -6.67 15.16 -14.86
CA TYR A 538 -6.85 13.88 -14.18
C TYR A 538 -7.84 12.96 -14.92
N ARG A 539 -8.96 13.51 -15.43
CA ARG A 539 -9.92 12.72 -16.21
C ARG A 539 -9.25 12.10 -17.44
N GLU A 540 -8.53 12.90 -18.22
CA GLU A 540 -7.81 12.42 -19.41
C GLU A 540 -6.75 11.35 -19.04
N LEU A 541 -5.98 11.56 -17.97
CA LEU A 541 -5.02 10.57 -17.46
C LEU A 541 -5.71 9.25 -17.07
N ILE A 542 -6.79 9.32 -16.30
CA ILE A 542 -7.55 8.17 -15.81
C ILE A 542 -8.19 7.41 -16.96
N GLU A 543 -8.85 8.09 -17.89
CA GLU A 543 -9.49 7.48 -19.07
C GLU A 543 -8.44 6.85 -20.00
N GLY A 544 -7.33 7.56 -20.24
CA GLY A 544 -6.22 7.07 -21.07
C GLY A 544 -5.57 5.82 -20.48
N LEU A 545 -5.20 5.86 -19.20
CA LEU A 545 -4.63 4.70 -18.50
C LEU A 545 -5.62 3.53 -18.46
N SER A 546 -6.90 3.82 -18.22
CA SER A 546 -7.96 2.81 -18.21
C SER A 546 -8.06 2.08 -19.55
N ALA A 547 -8.07 2.81 -20.66
CA ALA A 547 -8.12 2.24 -22.00
C ALA A 547 -6.86 1.41 -22.32
N GLN A 548 -5.67 1.90 -21.94
CA GLN A 548 -4.41 1.17 -22.10
C GLN A 548 -4.43 -0.16 -21.33
N LEU A 549 -4.90 -0.15 -20.08
CA LEU A 549 -4.98 -1.36 -19.26
C LEU A 549 -6.04 -2.35 -19.76
N CYS A 550 -7.18 -1.88 -20.29
CA CYS A 550 -8.15 -2.74 -20.97
C CYS A 550 -7.53 -3.43 -22.19
N GLU A 551 -6.79 -2.71 -23.03
CA GLU A 551 -6.07 -3.31 -24.16
C GLU A 551 -5.03 -4.34 -23.70
N ILE A 552 -4.22 -4.03 -22.69
CA ILE A 552 -3.19 -4.95 -22.17
C ILE A 552 -3.79 -6.26 -21.64
N THR A 553 -4.98 -6.20 -21.06
CA THR A 553 -5.61 -7.32 -20.36
C THR A 553 -6.69 -8.04 -21.17
N GLY A 554 -7.22 -7.41 -22.22
CA GLY A 554 -8.34 -7.90 -23.01
C GLY A 554 -9.72 -7.79 -22.32
N TYR A 555 -9.83 -6.95 -21.28
CA TYR A 555 -11.07 -6.60 -20.58
C TYR A 555 -11.77 -5.39 -21.22
N ASP A 556 -12.97 -5.07 -20.73
CA ASP A 556 -13.87 -4.07 -21.34
C ASP A 556 -14.12 -2.85 -20.43
N GLY A 557 -13.90 -2.98 -19.13
CA GLY A 557 -14.03 -1.88 -18.17
C GLY A 557 -13.03 -2.00 -17.02
N ILE A 558 -12.75 -0.89 -16.34
CA ILE A 558 -11.79 -0.85 -15.24
C ILE A 558 -12.18 0.17 -14.18
N SER A 559 -11.92 -0.15 -12.91
CA SER A 559 -11.97 0.81 -11.81
C SER A 559 -10.58 0.99 -11.22
N LEU A 560 -10.11 2.24 -11.18
CA LEU A 560 -8.85 2.63 -10.54
C LEU A 560 -9.01 2.93 -9.03
N GLN A 561 -10.22 2.80 -8.48
CA GLN A 561 -10.51 3.11 -7.08
C GLN A 561 -9.74 2.25 -6.05
N PRO A 562 -9.56 0.92 -6.23
CA PRO A 562 -8.89 0.10 -5.23
C PRO A 562 -7.40 0.45 -5.10
N ASN A 563 -6.98 0.82 -3.90
CA ASN A 563 -5.64 1.33 -3.58
C ASN A 563 -4.64 0.26 -3.10
N SER A 564 -4.90 -1.02 -3.39
CA SER A 564 -3.95 -2.14 -3.24
C SER A 564 -4.46 -3.36 -4.01
N GLY A 565 -3.60 -4.34 -4.28
CA GLY A 565 -4.03 -5.59 -4.96
C GLY A 565 -5.13 -6.33 -4.19
N ALA A 566 -4.98 -6.45 -2.86
CA ALA A 566 -6.01 -7.06 -2.00
C ALA A 566 -7.35 -6.30 -2.03
N GLN A 567 -7.33 -4.97 -2.19
CA GLN A 567 -8.56 -4.20 -2.41
C GLN A 567 -9.15 -4.42 -3.80
N GLY A 568 -8.32 -4.67 -4.82
CA GLY A 568 -8.76 -5.08 -6.15
C GLY A 568 -9.41 -6.46 -6.17
N GLU A 569 -8.89 -7.41 -5.38
CA GLU A 569 -9.55 -8.70 -5.12
C GLU A 569 -10.92 -8.51 -4.48
N TYR A 570 -10.98 -7.78 -3.36
CA TYR A 570 -12.24 -7.47 -2.69
C TYR A 570 -13.25 -6.81 -3.63
N ALA A 571 -12.82 -5.79 -4.40
CA ALA A 571 -13.66 -5.10 -5.37
C ALA A 571 -14.19 -6.01 -6.47
N GLY A 572 -13.34 -6.89 -7.04
CA GLY A 572 -13.77 -7.82 -8.09
C GLY A 572 -14.76 -8.87 -7.58
N LEU A 573 -14.57 -9.36 -6.35
CA LEU A 573 -15.51 -10.30 -5.73
C LEU A 573 -16.84 -9.63 -5.37
N LEU A 574 -16.84 -8.37 -4.95
CA LEU A 574 -18.08 -7.59 -4.80
C LEU A 574 -18.81 -7.43 -6.13
N ALA A 575 -18.10 -7.16 -7.23
CA ALA A 575 -18.69 -7.07 -8.56
C ALA A 575 -19.35 -8.40 -8.98
N ILE A 576 -18.67 -9.53 -8.76
CA ILE A 576 -19.24 -10.87 -9.01
C ILE A 576 -20.48 -11.12 -8.16
N ARG A 577 -20.42 -10.81 -6.86
CA ARG A 577 -21.56 -10.98 -5.94
C ARG A 577 -22.76 -10.16 -6.39
N ALA A 578 -22.56 -8.88 -6.70
CA ALA A 578 -23.62 -7.98 -7.14
C ALA A 578 -24.21 -8.41 -8.50
N TYR A 579 -23.37 -8.92 -9.42
CA TYR A 579 -23.82 -9.52 -10.67
C TYR A 579 -24.76 -10.71 -10.43
N HIS A 580 -24.38 -11.66 -9.57
CA HIS A 580 -25.24 -12.81 -9.24
C HIS A 580 -26.55 -12.38 -8.57
N GLN A 581 -26.50 -11.42 -7.66
CA GLN A 581 -27.70 -10.86 -7.01
C GLN A 581 -28.64 -10.21 -8.03
N ALA A 582 -28.11 -9.40 -8.94
CA ALA A 582 -28.89 -8.73 -9.98
C ALA A 582 -29.53 -9.72 -10.97
N ASN A 583 -28.93 -10.89 -11.16
CA ASN A 583 -29.49 -12.00 -11.95
C ASN A 583 -30.45 -12.91 -11.17
N GLY A 584 -30.86 -12.52 -9.95
CA GLY A 584 -31.77 -13.31 -9.12
C GLY A 584 -31.15 -14.58 -8.55
N GLN A 585 -29.81 -14.62 -8.40
CA GLN A 585 -29.06 -15.78 -7.91
C GLN A 585 -28.27 -15.46 -6.62
N PRO A 586 -28.89 -14.87 -5.57
CA PRO A 586 -28.18 -14.47 -4.35
C PRO A 586 -27.61 -15.65 -3.55
N GLN A 587 -28.06 -16.89 -3.82
CA GLN A 587 -27.53 -18.12 -3.23
C GLN A 587 -26.10 -18.47 -3.69
N ARG A 588 -25.61 -17.84 -4.77
CA ARG A 588 -24.24 -18.02 -5.25
C ARG A 588 -23.26 -17.27 -4.35
N ASN A 589 -22.75 -17.95 -3.34
CA ASN A 589 -21.89 -17.39 -2.31
C ASN A 589 -20.59 -18.18 -2.08
N VAL A 590 -20.29 -19.22 -2.85
CA VAL A 590 -19.06 -20.01 -2.70
C VAL A 590 -17.97 -19.54 -3.65
N CYS A 591 -16.78 -19.30 -3.10
CA CYS A 591 -15.55 -19.03 -3.84
C CYS A 591 -14.61 -20.25 -3.77
N LEU A 592 -14.30 -20.85 -4.92
CA LEU A 592 -13.28 -21.88 -5.04
C LEU A 592 -11.90 -21.23 -5.10
N ILE A 593 -10.93 -21.73 -4.33
CA ILE A 593 -9.59 -21.16 -4.26
C ILE A 593 -8.54 -22.29 -4.24
N PRO A 594 -7.60 -22.35 -5.21
CA PRO A 594 -6.50 -23.30 -5.18
C PRO A 594 -5.63 -23.16 -3.93
N ALA A 595 -5.10 -24.28 -3.43
CA ALA A 595 -4.20 -24.29 -2.27
C ALA A 595 -2.94 -23.43 -2.47
N SER A 596 -2.48 -23.27 -3.71
CA SER A 596 -1.34 -22.46 -4.11
C SER A 596 -1.59 -20.95 -4.12
N ALA A 597 -2.86 -20.52 -4.08
CA ALA A 597 -3.21 -19.10 -4.16
C ALA A 597 -2.58 -18.29 -3.03
N HIS A 598 -2.32 -17.01 -3.31
CA HIS A 598 -1.82 -16.06 -2.32
C HIS A 598 -2.80 -15.92 -1.14
N GLY A 599 -2.29 -15.59 0.05
CA GLY A 599 -3.08 -15.55 1.28
C GLY A 599 -4.14 -14.44 1.30
N THR A 600 -4.01 -13.45 0.42
CA THR A 600 -5.01 -12.38 0.22
C THR A 600 -6.30 -12.93 -0.37
N ASN A 601 -6.24 -13.85 -1.34
CA ASN A 601 -7.41 -14.39 -2.03
C ASN A 601 -8.48 -14.92 -1.05
N PRO A 602 -8.17 -15.86 -0.14
CA PRO A 602 -9.15 -16.37 0.82
C PRO A 602 -9.60 -15.31 1.84
N ALA A 603 -8.73 -14.38 2.23
CA ALA A 603 -9.12 -13.28 3.12
C ALA A 603 -10.09 -12.29 2.43
N SER A 604 -9.84 -11.95 1.16
CA SER A 604 -10.68 -11.09 0.34
C SER A 604 -12.05 -11.73 0.07
N ALA A 605 -12.10 -13.03 -0.18
CA ALA A 605 -13.35 -13.78 -0.35
C ALA A 605 -14.22 -13.75 0.92
N GLN A 606 -13.61 -13.97 2.08
CA GLN A 606 -14.34 -13.86 3.35
C GLN A 606 -14.86 -12.44 3.58
N LEU A 607 -14.05 -11.41 3.30
CA LEU A 607 -14.48 -10.01 3.43
C LEU A 607 -15.63 -9.66 2.48
N ALA A 608 -15.70 -10.27 1.30
CA ALA A 608 -16.79 -10.13 0.34
C ALA A 608 -18.06 -10.93 0.71
N GLY A 609 -18.04 -11.66 1.83
CA GLY A 609 -19.17 -12.48 2.30
C GLY A 609 -19.29 -13.83 1.60
N MET A 610 -18.19 -14.37 1.08
CA MET A 610 -18.17 -15.65 0.37
C MET A 610 -17.62 -16.79 1.26
N ASP A 611 -18.21 -17.97 1.11
CA ASP A 611 -17.70 -19.22 1.68
C ASP A 611 -16.50 -19.70 0.85
N VAL A 612 -15.36 -19.96 1.49
CA VAL A 612 -14.16 -20.45 0.80
C VAL A 612 -14.14 -21.99 0.77
N VAL A 613 -13.95 -22.56 -0.41
CA VAL A 613 -13.68 -24.00 -0.60
C VAL A 613 -12.35 -24.16 -1.32
N VAL A 614 -11.43 -24.90 -0.69
CA VAL A 614 -10.10 -25.13 -1.23
C VAL A 614 -10.15 -26.17 -2.34
N VAL A 615 -9.43 -25.89 -3.43
CA VAL A 615 -9.16 -26.83 -4.54
C VAL A 615 -7.72 -27.33 -4.41
N ALA A 616 -7.53 -28.64 -4.54
CA ALA A 616 -6.21 -29.26 -4.46
C ALA A 616 -5.30 -28.83 -5.62
N SER A 617 -3.99 -28.97 -5.41
CA SER A 617 -2.98 -28.91 -6.47
C SER A 617 -2.49 -30.31 -6.81
N ASP A 618 -2.19 -30.55 -8.09
CA ASP A 618 -1.58 -31.81 -8.52
C ASP A 618 -0.10 -31.91 -8.11
N ALA A 619 0.55 -33.05 -8.40
CA ALA A 619 1.95 -33.28 -8.05
C ALA A 619 2.93 -32.31 -8.75
N ASN A 620 2.51 -31.67 -9.84
CA ASN A 620 3.29 -30.68 -10.59
C ASN A 620 2.95 -29.23 -10.16
N GLY A 621 2.11 -29.06 -9.13
CA GLY A 621 1.72 -27.76 -8.60
C GLY A 621 0.66 -27.03 -9.42
N ASN A 622 0.00 -27.68 -10.40
CA ASN A 622 -1.13 -27.09 -11.13
C ASN A 622 -2.43 -27.24 -10.35
N VAL A 623 -3.50 -26.58 -10.77
CA VAL A 623 -4.84 -26.86 -10.25
C VAL A 623 -5.26 -28.29 -10.61
N ASP A 624 -5.68 -29.07 -9.62
CA ASP A 624 -6.21 -30.42 -9.86
C ASP A 624 -7.61 -30.33 -10.49
N LEU A 625 -7.71 -30.60 -11.79
CA LEU A 625 -8.97 -30.58 -12.54
C LEU A 625 -10.01 -31.57 -12.01
N ALA A 626 -9.59 -32.73 -11.50
CA ALA A 626 -10.51 -33.73 -10.98
C ALA A 626 -11.10 -33.27 -9.64
N ASP A 627 -10.26 -32.73 -8.74
CA ASP A 627 -10.75 -32.12 -7.50
C ASP A 627 -11.60 -30.87 -7.80
N LEU A 628 -11.20 -30.02 -8.75
CA LEU A 628 -12.00 -28.85 -9.17
C LEU A 628 -13.41 -29.27 -9.58
N ARG A 629 -13.55 -30.23 -10.49
CA ARG A 629 -14.86 -30.75 -10.91
C ARG A 629 -15.64 -31.35 -9.75
N ALA A 630 -14.97 -32.05 -8.84
CA ALA A 630 -15.59 -32.58 -7.63
C ALA A 630 -16.09 -31.47 -6.69
N ARG A 631 -15.33 -30.39 -6.50
CA ARG A 631 -15.75 -29.21 -5.71
C ARG A 631 -16.89 -28.46 -6.37
N ILE A 632 -16.85 -28.27 -7.68
CA ILE A 632 -17.96 -27.69 -8.45
C ILE A 632 -19.24 -28.50 -8.22
N ALA A 633 -19.18 -29.83 -8.38
CA ALA A 633 -20.33 -30.70 -8.13
C ALA A 633 -20.79 -30.68 -6.66
N GLN A 634 -19.85 -30.59 -5.72
CA GLN A 634 -20.14 -30.51 -4.29
C GLN A 634 -20.89 -29.23 -3.91
N VAL A 635 -20.53 -28.09 -4.52
CA VAL A 635 -21.11 -26.78 -4.14
C VAL A 635 -22.33 -26.41 -4.99
N GLY A 636 -22.44 -26.97 -6.19
CA GLY A 636 -23.61 -26.87 -7.07
C GLY A 636 -24.03 -25.43 -7.35
N GLU A 637 -25.32 -25.14 -7.20
CA GLU A 637 -25.92 -23.82 -7.47
C GLU A 637 -25.41 -22.69 -6.56
N ARG A 638 -24.57 -23.00 -5.56
CA ARG A 638 -23.93 -21.99 -4.71
C ARG A 638 -22.62 -21.46 -5.28
N LEU A 639 -22.09 -22.03 -6.37
CA LEU A 639 -20.84 -21.57 -6.97
C LEU A 639 -20.97 -20.12 -7.44
N ALA A 640 -20.21 -19.21 -6.81
CA ALA A 640 -20.14 -17.80 -7.17
C ALA A 640 -18.91 -17.52 -8.05
N ALA A 641 -17.74 -17.98 -7.58
CA ALA A 641 -16.47 -17.65 -8.20
C ALA A 641 -15.43 -18.76 -8.08
N LEU A 642 -14.44 -18.74 -8.97
CA LEU A 642 -13.12 -19.34 -8.80
C LEU A 642 -12.09 -18.22 -8.78
N MET A 643 -11.17 -18.22 -7.82
CA MET A 643 -9.98 -17.35 -7.84
C MET A 643 -8.75 -18.16 -8.25
N ILE A 644 -8.13 -17.82 -9.37
CA ILE A 644 -6.85 -18.40 -9.83
C ILE A 644 -5.78 -17.31 -9.96
N THR A 645 -4.52 -17.68 -9.90
CA THR A 645 -3.39 -16.81 -10.26
C THR A 645 -2.78 -17.35 -11.55
N TYR A 646 -2.47 -16.48 -12.51
CA TYR A 646 -1.93 -16.94 -13.79
C TYR A 646 -0.84 -16.00 -14.35
N PRO A 647 0.35 -16.52 -14.73
CA PRO A 647 0.86 -17.86 -14.39
C PRO A 647 0.80 -18.10 -12.87
N SER A 648 0.75 -19.36 -12.45
CA SER A 648 0.50 -19.70 -11.04
C SER A 648 1.59 -19.14 -10.13
N THR A 649 1.33 -19.10 -8.82
CA THR A 649 2.32 -18.72 -7.79
C THR A 649 3.53 -19.65 -7.76
N HIS A 650 3.51 -20.77 -8.49
CA HIS A 650 4.66 -21.65 -8.69
C HIS A 650 5.58 -21.21 -9.84
N GLY A 651 5.24 -20.12 -10.55
CA GLY A 651 6.03 -19.61 -11.67
C GLY A 651 5.87 -20.43 -12.95
N VAL A 652 4.69 -21.05 -13.17
CA VAL A 652 4.43 -21.90 -14.34
C VAL A 652 3.12 -21.53 -15.04
N PHE A 653 3.12 -21.65 -16.37
CA PHE A 653 1.91 -21.54 -17.18
C PHE A 653 1.17 -22.89 -17.21
N GLU A 654 0.01 -22.94 -16.57
CA GLU A 654 -0.85 -24.14 -16.63
C GLU A 654 -1.49 -24.27 -18.02
N GLU A 655 -1.39 -25.45 -18.64
CA GLU A 655 -1.93 -25.68 -19.99
C GLU A 655 -3.47 -25.77 -20.03
N ALA A 656 -4.08 -26.10 -18.89
CA ALA A 656 -5.53 -26.33 -18.76
C ALA A 656 -6.35 -25.09 -18.38
N VAL A 657 -5.75 -23.89 -18.34
CA VAL A 657 -6.42 -22.68 -17.85
C VAL A 657 -7.76 -22.39 -18.52
N THR A 658 -7.88 -22.61 -19.84
CA THR A 658 -9.15 -22.42 -20.56
C THR A 658 -10.20 -23.43 -20.13
N GLU A 659 -9.80 -24.70 -19.92
CA GLU A 659 -10.71 -25.76 -19.46
C GLU A 659 -11.17 -25.52 -18.01
N ILE A 660 -10.30 -24.95 -17.17
CA ILE A 660 -10.63 -24.52 -15.81
C ILE A 660 -11.71 -23.42 -15.86
N CYS A 661 -11.52 -22.40 -16.70
CA CYS A 661 -12.49 -21.32 -16.87
C CYS A 661 -13.84 -21.86 -17.39
N ASP A 662 -13.81 -22.67 -18.45
CA ASP A 662 -15.00 -23.26 -19.06
C ASP A 662 -15.79 -24.08 -18.03
N ALA A 663 -15.13 -24.91 -17.23
CA ALA A 663 -15.80 -25.72 -16.19
C ALA A 663 -16.51 -24.87 -15.13
N VAL A 664 -15.96 -23.71 -14.76
CA VAL A 664 -16.58 -22.79 -13.79
C VAL A 664 -17.76 -22.06 -14.43
N HIS A 665 -17.62 -21.60 -15.68
CA HIS A 665 -18.68 -20.93 -16.43
C HIS A 665 -19.87 -21.87 -16.70
N GLU A 666 -19.61 -23.13 -17.07
CA GLU A 666 -20.65 -24.16 -17.26
C GLU A 666 -21.48 -24.40 -15.99
N ALA A 667 -20.87 -24.26 -14.81
CA ALA A 667 -21.53 -24.35 -13.51
C ALA A 667 -22.17 -23.01 -13.04
N GLY A 668 -22.10 -21.95 -13.85
CA GLY A 668 -22.65 -20.63 -13.59
C GLY A 668 -21.85 -19.78 -12.62
N GLY A 669 -20.59 -20.15 -12.34
CA GLY A 669 -19.65 -19.31 -11.59
C GLY A 669 -19.01 -18.23 -12.47
N GLN A 670 -18.21 -17.38 -11.85
CA GLN A 670 -17.34 -16.40 -12.51
C GLN A 670 -15.88 -16.70 -12.22
N VAL A 671 -14.97 -16.30 -13.11
CA VAL A 671 -13.54 -16.51 -12.95
C VAL A 671 -12.87 -15.20 -12.59
N TYR A 672 -12.32 -15.16 -11.38
CA TYR A 672 -11.42 -14.13 -10.92
C TYR A 672 -9.97 -14.58 -11.15
N LEU A 673 -9.21 -13.82 -11.93
CA LEU A 673 -7.78 -14.05 -12.14
C LEU A 673 -6.98 -12.98 -11.41
N ASP A 674 -6.20 -13.40 -10.42
CA ASP A 674 -5.19 -12.59 -9.76
C ASP A 674 -4.08 -12.22 -10.75
N GLY A 675 -4.01 -10.94 -11.10
CA GLY A 675 -3.08 -10.38 -12.07
C GLY A 675 -1.77 -9.88 -11.47
N ALA A 676 -1.41 -10.30 -10.25
CA ALA A 676 -0.09 -10.01 -9.69
C ALA A 676 1.08 -10.47 -10.58
N ASN A 677 0.86 -11.55 -11.35
CA ASN A 677 1.86 -12.16 -12.23
C ASN A 677 1.74 -11.69 -13.70
N MET A 678 1.08 -10.56 -13.95
CA MET A 678 0.92 -10.00 -15.30
C MET A 678 2.25 -9.68 -16.01
N ASN A 679 3.37 -9.55 -15.28
CA ASN A 679 4.69 -9.33 -15.90
C ASN A 679 5.13 -10.47 -16.84
N ALA A 680 4.53 -11.66 -16.72
CA ALA A 680 4.74 -12.76 -17.64
C ALA A 680 3.78 -12.76 -18.86
N MET A 681 2.80 -11.85 -18.90
CA MET A 681 1.70 -11.90 -19.87
C MET A 681 1.55 -10.65 -20.74
N VAL A 682 2.01 -9.47 -20.31
CA VAL A 682 1.85 -8.23 -21.08
C VAL A 682 2.41 -8.40 -22.50
N GLY A 683 1.55 -8.26 -23.52
CA GLY A 683 1.91 -8.39 -24.93
C GLY A 683 2.03 -9.82 -25.46
N VAL A 684 1.86 -10.85 -24.63
CA VAL A 684 1.93 -12.27 -25.05
C VAL A 684 0.68 -13.08 -24.72
N ALA A 685 -0.14 -12.65 -23.75
CA ALA A 685 -1.44 -13.24 -23.42
C ALA A 685 -2.36 -12.19 -22.77
N GLN A 686 -3.67 -12.36 -22.93
CA GLN A 686 -4.68 -11.43 -22.39
C GLN A 686 -5.71 -12.21 -21.56
N PRO A 687 -5.73 -12.06 -20.21
CA PRO A 687 -6.69 -12.74 -19.32
C PRO A 687 -8.14 -12.71 -19.79
N GLY A 688 -8.60 -11.53 -20.21
CA GLY A 688 -9.96 -11.38 -20.70
C GLY A 688 -10.23 -12.17 -21.99
N LYS A 689 -9.23 -12.63 -22.74
CA LYS A 689 -9.45 -13.39 -23.99
C LYS A 689 -9.43 -14.91 -23.81
N PHE A 690 -9.00 -15.43 -22.66
CA PHE A 690 -8.91 -16.87 -22.41
C PHE A 690 -9.81 -17.38 -21.27
N GLY A 691 -10.79 -16.59 -20.85
CA GLY A 691 -11.89 -17.04 -19.99
C GLY A 691 -11.97 -16.38 -18.61
N SER A 692 -11.07 -15.45 -18.27
CA SER A 692 -11.22 -14.68 -17.04
C SER A 692 -12.28 -13.58 -17.19
N ASP A 693 -13.10 -13.39 -16.15
CA ASP A 693 -14.16 -12.36 -16.11
C ASP A 693 -13.68 -11.07 -15.45
N VAL A 694 -12.78 -11.19 -14.48
CA VAL A 694 -12.27 -10.06 -13.71
C VAL A 694 -10.84 -10.33 -13.23
N SER A 695 -10.01 -9.29 -13.21
CA SER A 695 -8.70 -9.31 -12.58
C SER A 695 -8.42 -8.02 -11.85
N HIS A 696 -7.71 -8.10 -10.73
CA HIS A 696 -6.91 -6.96 -10.32
C HIS A 696 -5.55 -6.97 -11.01
N LEU A 697 -4.92 -5.80 -11.11
CA LEU A 697 -3.51 -5.66 -11.49
C LEU A 697 -2.73 -5.07 -10.32
N ASN A 698 -1.45 -5.40 -10.15
CA ASN A 698 -0.59 -4.67 -9.22
C ASN A 698 0.22 -3.63 -9.99
N LEU A 699 -0.21 -2.37 -9.99
CA LEU A 699 0.57 -1.31 -10.66
C LEU A 699 1.94 -1.09 -10.01
N HIS A 700 2.07 -1.45 -8.74
CA HIS A 700 3.31 -1.43 -7.94
C HIS A 700 4.18 -2.69 -8.10
N LYS A 701 3.84 -3.53 -9.07
CA LYS A 701 4.66 -4.66 -9.51
C LYS A 701 4.90 -4.51 -11.01
N THR A 702 3.90 -4.83 -11.82
CA THR A 702 4.03 -4.89 -13.28
C THR A 702 4.22 -3.53 -13.95
N PHE A 703 3.69 -2.44 -13.36
CA PHE A 703 3.62 -1.12 -14.00
C PHE A 703 4.36 -0.02 -13.21
N CYS A 704 5.48 -0.40 -12.61
CA CYS A 704 6.54 0.48 -12.12
C CYS A 704 6.22 1.44 -10.97
N ILE A 705 5.01 1.43 -10.37
CA ILE A 705 4.80 2.17 -9.12
C ILE A 705 5.80 1.65 -8.07
N PRO A 706 6.53 2.52 -7.35
CA PRO A 706 7.57 2.09 -6.44
C PRO A 706 7.01 1.32 -5.25
N HIS A 707 7.76 0.31 -4.82
CA HIS A 707 7.41 -0.59 -3.72
C HIS A 707 7.33 0.11 -2.35
N GLY A 708 8.04 1.23 -2.17
CA GLY A 708 7.89 2.17 -1.06
C GLY A 708 8.21 1.60 0.33
N GLY A 709 9.01 0.54 0.42
CA GLY A 709 9.27 -0.19 1.67
C GLY A 709 8.09 -1.05 2.14
N GLY A 710 7.05 -1.23 1.31
CA GLY A 710 5.82 -1.96 1.64
C GLY A 710 4.51 -1.19 1.34
N GLY A 711 4.56 -0.19 0.46
CA GLY A 711 3.46 0.69 0.07
C GLY A 711 3.97 2.10 -0.29
N PRO A 712 3.43 2.76 -1.32
CA PRO A 712 2.04 2.64 -1.77
C PRO A 712 1.79 1.55 -2.82
N GLY A 713 0.51 1.26 -3.05
CA GLY A 713 0.05 0.46 -4.18
C GLY A 713 -1.19 1.07 -4.83
N VAL A 714 -1.48 0.59 -6.04
CA VAL A 714 -2.78 0.71 -6.70
C VAL A 714 -3.11 -0.66 -7.27
N GLY A 715 -4.35 -1.11 -7.04
CA GLY A 715 -4.85 -2.42 -7.44
C GLY A 715 -6.08 -2.32 -8.35
N PRO A 716 -5.99 -1.70 -9.53
CA PRO A 716 -7.17 -1.48 -10.34
C PRO A 716 -7.81 -2.81 -10.72
N VAL A 717 -9.14 -2.83 -10.78
CA VAL A 717 -9.92 -4.01 -11.12
C VAL A 717 -10.48 -3.86 -12.52
N ALA A 718 -10.05 -4.73 -13.42
CA ALA A 718 -10.46 -4.79 -14.81
C ALA A 718 -11.45 -5.95 -15.01
N VAL A 719 -12.51 -5.72 -15.78
CA VAL A 719 -13.66 -6.61 -15.89
C VAL A 719 -14.14 -6.76 -17.32
N ARG A 720 -14.76 -7.90 -17.64
CA ARG A 720 -15.55 -8.10 -18.86
C ARG A 720 -16.82 -7.26 -18.80
N ALA A 721 -17.39 -6.99 -19.98
CA ALA A 721 -18.50 -6.05 -20.16
C ALA A 721 -19.71 -6.33 -19.23
N HIS A 722 -20.04 -7.59 -18.93
CA HIS A 722 -21.18 -7.94 -18.07
C HIS A 722 -20.97 -7.62 -16.59
N LEU A 723 -19.72 -7.47 -16.14
CA LEU A 723 -19.37 -7.07 -14.77
C LEU A 723 -19.15 -5.56 -14.61
N ALA A 724 -18.98 -4.81 -15.71
CA ALA A 724 -18.73 -3.36 -15.67
C ALA A 724 -19.77 -2.55 -14.87
N PRO A 725 -21.10 -2.82 -14.95
CA PRO A 725 -22.10 -2.12 -14.15
C PRO A 725 -22.01 -2.34 -12.63
N TYR A 726 -21.19 -3.31 -12.20
CA TYR A 726 -21.04 -3.75 -10.81
C TYR A 726 -19.66 -3.40 -10.24
N LEU A 727 -18.85 -2.63 -10.95
CA LEU A 727 -17.61 -2.05 -10.41
C LEU A 727 -17.90 -1.17 -9.19
N PRO A 728 -16.92 -0.95 -8.28
CA PRO A 728 -17.10 -0.07 -7.13
C PRO A 728 -17.61 1.31 -7.55
N GLY A 729 -18.67 1.77 -6.90
CA GLY A 729 -19.27 3.06 -7.20
C GLY A 729 -18.31 4.21 -6.88
N VAL A 730 -18.38 5.25 -7.73
CA VAL A 730 -17.53 6.44 -7.62
C VAL A 730 -18.27 7.52 -6.83
N LEU A 731 -17.59 8.08 -5.83
CA LEU A 731 -18.16 9.13 -5.00
C LEU A 731 -18.17 10.48 -5.74
N ASP A 732 -19.22 11.27 -5.52
CA ASP A 732 -19.32 12.63 -6.03
C ASP A 732 -18.44 13.63 -5.26
N ALA A 733 -18.46 14.90 -5.66
CA ALA A 733 -17.71 15.99 -4.99
C ALA A 733 -18.19 16.28 -3.54
N ARG A 734 -19.29 15.67 -3.09
CA ARG A 734 -19.77 15.75 -1.70
C ARG A 734 -19.40 14.50 -0.90
N GLY A 735 -18.70 13.54 -1.51
CA GLY A 735 -18.35 12.25 -0.92
C GLY A 735 -19.54 11.30 -0.81
N ARG A 736 -20.55 11.44 -1.66
CA ARG A 736 -21.77 10.61 -1.65
C ARG A 736 -21.77 9.65 -2.85
N LEU A 737 -22.30 8.46 -2.61
CA LEU A 737 -22.51 7.46 -3.64
C LEU A 737 -23.74 7.79 -4.50
N ASP A 738 -23.68 7.49 -5.78
CA ASP A 738 -24.87 7.49 -6.65
C ASP A 738 -25.89 6.45 -6.15
N PRO A 739 -27.16 6.81 -5.88
CA PRO A 739 -28.19 5.86 -5.47
C PRO A 739 -28.40 4.67 -6.41
N GLU A 740 -28.05 4.82 -7.69
CA GLU A 740 -28.18 3.74 -8.68
C GLU A 740 -27.01 2.74 -8.67
N ALA A 741 -25.90 3.08 -7.98
CA ALA A 741 -24.72 2.23 -7.89
C ALA A 741 -25.05 0.89 -7.22
N LYS A 742 -24.61 -0.22 -7.82
CA LYS A 742 -24.88 -1.58 -7.30
C LYS A 742 -23.88 -2.03 -6.24
N VAL A 743 -22.71 -1.41 -6.21
CA VAL A 743 -21.64 -1.70 -5.25
C VAL A 743 -21.14 -0.36 -4.70
N GLY A 744 -21.01 -0.28 -3.37
CA GLY A 744 -20.47 0.91 -2.72
C GLY A 744 -18.96 1.08 -2.95
N PRO A 745 -18.37 2.19 -2.50
CA PRO A 745 -16.94 2.43 -2.66
C PRO A 745 -16.14 1.47 -1.77
N VAL A 746 -14.95 1.11 -2.26
CA VAL A 746 -13.98 0.29 -1.51
C VAL A 746 -12.85 1.11 -0.90
N SER A 747 -12.63 2.34 -1.38
CA SER A 747 -11.60 3.28 -0.92
C SER A 747 -12.22 4.64 -0.55
N ALA A 748 -11.56 5.41 0.30
CA ALA A 748 -12.09 6.71 0.77
C ALA A 748 -12.16 7.78 -0.34
N ALA A 749 -11.20 7.76 -1.27
CA ALA A 749 -11.17 8.67 -2.42
C ALA A 749 -11.80 8.04 -3.67
N PRO A 750 -12.46 8.83 -4.55
CA PRO A 750 -13.16 8.30 -5.73
C PRO A 750 -12.28 7.44 -6.67
N TYR A 751 -11.00 7.80 -6.78
CA TYR A 751 -10.01 7.14 -7.63
C TYR A 751 -8.79 6.63 -6.83
N GLY A 752 -8.98 6.35 -5.54
CA GLY A 752 -7.91 5.85 -4.66
C GLY A 752 -6.71 6.80 -4.62
N SER A 753 -5.51 6.24 -4.84
CA SER A 753 -4.25 6.97 -4.87
C SER A 753 -3.95 7.59 -6.24
N ALA A 754 -4.80 8.52 -6.69
CA ALA A 754 -4.70 9.08 -8.04
C ALA A 754 -3.35 9.79 -8.34
N GLY A 755 -2.68 10.33 -7.32
CA GLY A 755 -1.40 11.03 -7.42
C GLY A 755 -0.24 10.22 -7.98
N ILE A 756 -0.33 8.88 -7.95
CA ILE A 756 0.70 7.97 -8.46
C ILE A 756 0.31 7.25 -9.76
N LEU A 757 -0.86 7.55 -10.33
CA LEU A 757 -1.26 7.07 -11.66
C LEU A 757 -0.42 7.62 -12.83
N PRO A 758 0.28 8.77 -12.73
CA PRO A 758 1.21 9.18 -13.76
C PRO A 758 2.33 8.17 -14.04
N ILE A 759 2.80 7.43 -13.02
CA ILE A 759 3.89 6.44 -13.16
C ILE A 759 3.57 5.36 -14.20
N PRO A 760 2.48 4.57 -14.04
CA PRO A 760 2.14 3.53 -15.02
C PRO A 760 1.77 4.11 -16.39
N TYR A 761 1.20 5.32 -16.44
CA TYR A 761 0.91 6.00 -17.71
C TYR A 761 2.19 6.34 -18.48
N VAL A 762 3.20 6.88 -17.80
CA VAL A 762 4.51 7.18 -18.39
C VAL A 762 5.19 5.89 -18.84
N TYR A 763 5.23 4.84 -17.99
CA TYR A 763 5.81 3.54 -18.34
C TYR A 763 5.23 2.99 -19.65
N ILE A 764 3.90 2.92 -19.76
CA ILE A 764 3.22 2.40 -20.96
C ILE A 764 3.53 3.26 -22.19
N ALA A 765 3.57 4.59 -22.04
CA ALA A 765 3.86 5.51 -23.15
C ALA A 765 5.33 5.43 -23.62
N LEU A 766 6.28 5.23 -22.71
CA LEU A 766 7.69 5.10 -23.04
C LEU A 766 8.02 3.75 -23.68
N MET A 767 7.40 2.67 -23.19
CA MET A 767 7.65 1.32 -23.71
C MET A 767 6.91 1.08 -25.03
N GLY A 768 5.68 1.58 -25.18
CA GLY A 768 4.80 1.26 -26.30
C GLY A 768 4.51 -0.25 -26.43
N ALA A 769 3.79 -0.65 -27.48
CA ALA A 769 3.43 -2.06 -27.68
C ALA A 769 4.65 -3.00 -27.76
N GLU A 770 5.70 -2.58 -28.48
CA GLU A 770 6.92 -3.37 -28.69
C GLU A 770 7.73 -3.53 -27.40
N GLY A 771 8.01 -2.43 -26.71
CA GLY A 771 8.78 -2.46 -25.47
C GLY A 771 8.07 -3.25 -24.37
N LEU A 772 6.75 -3.11 -24.24
CA LEU A 772 5.97 -3.87 -23.26
C LEU A 772 6.04 -5.38 -23.49
N ARG A 773 5.93 -5.84 -24.74
CA ARG A 773 6.13 -7.25 -25.09
C ARG A 773 7.57 -7.69 -24.79
N ARG A 774 8.56 -6.87 -25.18
CA ARG A 774 9.97 -7.18 -24.98
C ARG A 774 10.34 -7.30 -23.50
N ALA A 775 9.74 -6.47 -22.64
CA ALA A 775 9.91 -6.55 -21.18
C ALA A 775 9.45 -7.92 -20.66
N THR A 776 8.25 -8.37 -21.03
CA THR A 776 7.74 -9.70 -20.67
C THR A 776 8.66 -10.82 -21.18
N GLU A 777 9.12 -10.72 -22.43
CA GLU A 777 10.02 -11.71 -23.05
C GLU A 777 11.34 -11.84 -22.27
N VAL A 778 11.93 -10.72 -21.88
CA VAL A 778 13.20 -10.70 -21.15
C VAL A 778 13.02 -11.09 -19.69
N ALA A 779 11.89 -10.77 -19.04
CA ALA A 779 11.59 -11.27 -17.70
C ALA A 779 11.56 -12.81 -17.67
N ILE A 780 10.93 -13.44 -18.67
CA ILE A 780 10.90 -14.90 -18.84
C ILE A 780 12.30 -15.45 -19.13
N LEU A 781 13.08 -14.78 -20.00
CA LEU A 781 14.46 -15.17 -20.30
C LEU A 781 15.34 -15.14 -19.04
N ASN A 782 15.30 -14.05 -18.28
CA ASN A 782 16.10 -13.88 -17.07
C ASN A 782 15.79 -14.97 -16.03
N ALA A 783 14.51 -15.27 -15.81
CA ALA A 783 14.10 -16.34 -14.89
C ALA A 783 14.56 -17.72 -15.36
N ASN A 784 14.39 -18.05 -16.64
CA ASN A 784 14.85 -19.32 -17.20
C ASN A 784 16.37 -19.45 -17.20
N TYR A 785 17.09 -18.34 -17.35
CA TYR A 785 18.54 -18.30 -17.27
C TYR A 785 19.03 -18.64 -15.87
N ILE A 786 18.50 -17.97 -14.83
CA ILE A 786 18.79 -18.30 -13.42
C ILE A 786 18.42 -19.76 -13.13
N ALA A 787 17.22 -20.19 -13.51
CA ALA A 787 16.75 -21.55 -13.26
C ALA A 787 17.69 -22.59 -13.89
N THR A 788 18.16 -22.35 -15.11
CA THR A 788 19.08 -23.25 -15.82
C THR A 788 20.45 -23.30 -15.14
N ARG A 789 21.00 -22.14 -14.77
CA ARG A 789 22.32 -22.03 -14.15
C ARG A 789 22.37 -22.61 -12.74
N LEU A 790 21.26 -22.56 -12.00
CA LEU A 790 21.17 -23.07 -10.63
C LEU A 790 20.65 -24.51 -10.52
N ARG A 791 20.07 -25.09 -11.58
CA ARG A 791 19.45 -26.45 -11.55
C ARG A 791 20.37 -27.55 -11.02
N GLY A 792 21.67 -27.48 -11.31
CA GLY A 792 22.66 -28.46 -10.83
C GLY A 792 23.03 -28.32 -9.35
N HIS A 793 22.65 -27.21 -8.71
CA HIS A 793 22.99 -26.85 -7.33
C HIS A 793 21.77 -26.89 -6.42
N TYR A 794 20.64 -26.41 -6.93
CA TYR A 794 19.34 -26.35 -6.27
C TYR A 794 18.27 -26.88 -7.24
N PRO A 795 17.53 -27.95 -6.89
CA PRO A 795 16.44 -28.42 -7.72
C PRO A 795 15.42 -27.30 -7.98
N VAL A 796 15.00 -27.14 -9.23
CA VAL A 796 13.86 -26.28 -9.59
C VAL A 796 12.59 -27.09 -9.32
N LEU A 797 11.77 -26.64 -8.36
CA LEU A 797 10.68 -27.45 -7.80
C LEU A 797 9.57 -27.71 -8.83
N TYR A 798 9.21 -26.69 -9.60
CA TYR A 798 8.16 -26.75 -10.61
C TYR A 798 8.67 -26.21 -11.93
N ALA A 799 8.29 -26.88 -13.02
CA ALA A 799 8.53 -26.43 -14.37
C ALA A 799 7.30 -26.78 -15.22
N GLY A 800 6.94 -25.87 -16.11
CA GLY A 800 5.86 -26.08 -17.06
C GLY A 800 6.33 -26.89 -18.28
N ARG A 801 5.65 -26.67 -19.39
CA ARG A 801 5.97 -27.28 -20.67
C ARG A 801 7.45 -27.08 -21.04
N ASN A 802 8.04 -28.11 -21.65
CA ASN A 802 9.45 -28.13 -22.05
C ASN A 802 10.46 -27.92 -20.90
N GLY A 803 10.05 -28.07 -19.63
CA GLY A 803 10.93 -27.87 -18.48
C GLY A 803 11.33 -26.40 -18.28
N ARG A 804 10.47 -25.47 -18.71
CA ARG A 804 10.65 -24.02 -18.59
C ARG A 804 9.82 -23.44 -17.44
N VAL A 805 10.24 -22.28 -16.96
CA VAL A 805 9.49 -21.45 -16.01
C VAL A 805 8.91 -20.22 -16.71
N ALA A 806 8.02 -19.49 -16.05
CA ALA A 806 7.51 -18.20 -16.50
C ALA A 806 8.52 -17.08 -16.15
N HIS A 807 8.09 -16.05 -15.41
CA HIS A 807 8.92 -14.91 -14.97
C HIS A 807 9.61 -15.14 -13.61
N GLU A 808 9.34 -16.26 -12.95
CA GLU A 808 9.90 -16.62 -11.65
C GLU A 808 10.10 -18.13 -11.52
N CYS A 809 10.97 -18.58 -10.61
CA CYS A 809 11.17 -20.01 -10.32
C CYS A 809 11.32 -20.28 -8.82
N ILE A 810 11.03 -21.52 -8.40
CA ILE A 810 11.20 -21.97 -7.02
C ILE A 810 12.40 -22.90 -6.92
N LEU A 811 13.35 -22.54 -6.07
CA LEU A 811 14.50 -23.35 -5.69
C LEU A 811 14.17 -24.17 -4.44
N ASP A 812 14.22 -25.49 -4.55
CA ASP A 812 13.94 -26.40 -3.45
C ASP A 812 15.18 -26.63 -2.58
N VAL A 813 15.17 -26.04 -1.39
CA VAL A 813 16.26 -26.17 -0.42
C VAL A 813 15.91 -27.16 0.70
N ARG A 814 14.73 -27.78 0.68
CA ARG A 814 14.29 -28.74 1.71
C ARG A 814 15.21 -29.97 1.79
N PRO A 815 15.65 -30.58 0.66
CA PRO A 815 16.59 -31.71 0.73
C PRO A 815 17.92 -31.31 1.37
N LEU A 816 18.39 -30.07 1.14
CA LEU A 816 19.63 -29.57 1.74
C LEU A 816 19.49 -29.41 3.26
N LYS A 817 18.31 -29.03 3.75
CA LYS A 817 18.03 -28.97 5.19
C LYS A 817 18.08 -30.35 5.84
N GLU A 818 17.58 -31.39 5.16
CA GLU A 818 17.62 -32.75 5.68
C GLU A 818 19.04 -33.30 5.81
N THR A 819 19.92 -32.99 4.86
CA THR A 819 21.30 -33.50 4.82
C THR A 819 22.28 -32.68 5.68
N SER A 820 22.12 -31.36 5.71
CA SER A 820 23.07 -30.44 6.36
C SER A 820 22.54 -29.75 7.62
N GLY A 821 21.22 -29.70 7.81
CA GLY A 821 20.56 -28.88 8.82
C GLY A 821 20.36 -27.41 8.40
N ILE A 822 20.94 -26.96 7.28
CA ILE A 822 20.87 -25.58 6.79
C ILE A 822 19.50 -25.30 6.16
N SER A 823 18.84 -24.25 6.61
CA SER A 823 17.49 -23.87 6.19
C SER A 823 17.48 -22.78 5.12
N ALA A 824 16.30 -22.52 4.54
CA ALA A 824 16.07 -21.38 3.67
C ALA A 824 16.40 -20.03 4.35
N GLU A 825 16.17 -19.92 5.66
CA GLU A 825 16.50 -18.72 6.43
C GLU A 825 18.01 -18.51 6.54
N ASP A 826 18.79 -19.58 6.76
CA ASP A 826 20.26 -19.50 6.81
C ASP A 826 20.83 -19.02 5.47
N ILE A 827 20.31 -19.54 4.35
CA ILE A 827 20.69 -19.09 3.00
C ILE A 827 20.32 -17.62 2.80
N ALA A 828 19.12 -17.21 3.19
CA ALA A 828 18.66 -15.84 3.05
C ALA A 828 19.51 -14.85 3.86
N LYS A 829 19.89 -15.21 5.10
CA LYS A 829 20.80 -14.38 5.90
C LYS A 829 22.19 -14.35 5.30
N ARG A 830 22.68 -15.49 4.79
CA ARG A 830 23.99 -15.56 4.15
C ARG A 830 24.08 -14.71 2.88
N LEU A 831 23.02 -14.61 2.08
CA LEU A 831 22.96 -13.72 0.91
C LEU A 831 23.24 -12.25 1.25
N MET A 832 22.95 -11.80 2.47
CA MET A 832 23.27 -10.43 2.91
C MET A 832 24.79 -10.19 2.93
N ASP A 833 25.57 -11.21 3.29
CA ASP A 833 27.04 -11.11 3.26
C ASP A 833 27.56 -11.04 1.82
N TYR A 834 26.80 -11.58 0.86
CA TYR A 834 27.06 -11.45 -0.57
C TYR A 834 26.52 -10.14 -1.17
N GLY A 835 25.92 -9.29 -0.34
CA GLY A 835 25.39 -7.99 -0.75
C GLY A 835 24.03 -8.09 -1.46
N PHE A 836 23.25 -9.14 -1.23
CA PHE A 836 21.92 -9.32 -1.80
C PHE A 836 20.82 -9.30 -0.73
N HIS A 837 19.65 -8.78 -1.11
CA HIS A 837 18.42 -9.12 -0.42
C HIS A 837 18.00 -10.55 -0.83
N ALA A 838 17.45 -11.32 0.11
CA ALA A 838 17.00 -12.67 -0.20
C ALA A 838 15.79 -12.68 -1.15
N PRO A 839 15.62 -13.74 -1.96
CA PRO A 839 14.36 -14.02 -2.66
C PRO A 839 13.19 -14.23 -1.70
N THR A 840 11.98 -14.41 -2.23
CA THR A 840 10.80 -14.68 -1.42
C THR A 840 10.97 -16.02 -0.70
N MET A 841 10.82 -16.02 0.63
CA MET A 841 11.08 -17.20 1.45
C MET A 841 9.81 -17.93 1.84
N SER A 842 9.84 -19.26 1.76
CA SER A 842 8.81 -20.17 2.33
C SER A 842 7.37 -19.92 1.85
N PHE A 843 7.22 -19.28 0.69
CA PHE A 843 5.95 -19.08 0.00
C PHE A 843 6.19 -19.23 -1.51
N PRO A 844 5.28 -19.89 -2.27
CA PRO A 844 4.08 -20.59 -1.80
C PRO A 844 4.36 -21.93 -1.10
N VAL A 845 5.59 -22.47 -1.20
CA VAL A 845 5.99 -23.72 -0.57
C VAL A 845 6.87 -23.45 0.65
N ALA A 846 6.52 -24.03 1.79
CA ALA A 846 7.30 -23.86 3.02
C ALA A 846 8.71 -24.44 2.87
N GLY A 847 9.73 -23.68 3.29
CA GLY A 847 11.12 -24.11 3.24
C GLY A 847 11.79 -24.01 1.87
N THR A 848 11.24 -23.26 0.91
CA THR A 848 11.85 -22.99 -0.40
C THR A 848 12.19 -21.51 -0.59
N LEU A 849 12.86 -21.17 -1.70
CA LEU A 849 13.14 -19.80 -2.13
C LEU A 849 12.53 -19.55 -3.51
N MET A 850 11.75 -18.49 -3.69
CA MET A 850 11.14 -18.11 -4.96
C MET A 850 11.80 -16.85 -5.52
N VAL A 851 12.35 -16.99 -6.73
CA VAL A 851 13.28 -16.05 -7.37
C VAL A 851 12.63 -15.44 -8.61
N GLU A 852 12.48 -14.12 -8.62
CA GLU A 852 11.98 -13.33 -9.76
C GLU A 852 12.98 -12.20 -10.07
N PRO A 853 13.77 -12.29 -11.15
CA PRO A 853 14.79 -11.28 -11.47
C PRO A 853 14.24 -10.04 -12.18
N THR A 854 13.05 -10.14 -12.78
CA THR A 854 12.48 -9.13 -13.70
C THR A 854 13.33 -8.91 -14.97
N GLU A 855 12.84 -8.07 -15.87
CA GLU A 855 13.52 -7.65 -17.10
C GLU A 855 14.59 -6.58 -16.90
N SER A 856 14.58 -5.88 -15.76
CA SER A 856 15.40 -4.68 -15.55
C SER A 856 16.83 -4.97 -15.12
N GLU A 857 17.09 -6.19 -14.68
CA GLU A 857 18.41 -6.59 -14.18
C GLU A 857 19.31 -7.09 -15.32
N GLY A 858 20.46 -6.45 -15.47
CA GLY A 858 21.45 -6.81 -16.50
C GLY A 858 22.15 -8.13 -16.20
N LEU A 859 22.71 -8.78 -17.23
CA LEU A 859 23.35 -10.10 -17.11
C LEU A 859 24.42 -10.16 -16.03
N ALA A 860 25.23 -9.10 -15.87
CA ALA A 860 26.26 -9.05 -14.82
C ALA A 860 25.68 -9.18 -13.40
N GLU A 861 24.50 -8.60 -13.14
CA GLU A 861 23.85 -8.70 -11.82
C GLU A 861 23.23 -10.09 -11.61
N LEU A 862 22.66 -10.68 -12.67
CA LEU A 862 22.18 -12.07 -12.63
C LEU A 862 23.33 -13.04 -12.35
N GLU A 863 24.49 -12.86 -12.98
CA GLU A 863 25.69 -13.67 -12.72
C GLU A 863 26.19 -13.50 -11.29
N ARG A 864 26.20 -12.28 -10.73
CA ARG A 864 26.58 -12.05 -9.32
C ARG A 864 25.68 -12.83 -8.37
N PHE A 865 24.38 -12.85 -8.60
CA PHE A 865 23.44 -13.62 -7.78
C PHE A 865 23.63 -15.14 -7.94
N ILE A 866 23.84 -15.60 -9.18
CA ILE A 866 24.13 -17.02 -9.48
C ILE A 866 25.43 -17.45 -8.79
N GLU A 867 26.50 -16.65 -8.88
CA GLU A 867 27.77 -16.90 -8.20
C GLU A 867 27.59 -16.99 -6.68
N ALA A 868 26.84 -16.06 -6.09
CA ALA A 868 26.53 -16.08 -4.67
C ALA A 868 25.79 -17.36 -4.26
N MET A 869 24.74 -17.75 -4.99
CA MET A 869 23.99 -18.97 -4.71
C MET A 869 24.84 -20.24 -4.88
N ILE A 870 25.70 -20.31 -5.89
CA ILE A 870 26.62 -21.45 -6.10
C ILE A 870 27.67 -21.51 -4.98
N ALA A 871 28.23 -20.37 -4.57
CA ALA A 871 29.18 -20.32 -3.47
C ALA A 871 28.53 -20.76 -2.14
N ILE A 872 27.31 -20.29 -1.87
CA ILE A 872 26.50 -20.77 -0.72
C ILE A 872 26.25 -22.28 -0.81
N ARG A 873 26.01 -22.85 -1.99
CA ARG A 873 25.85 -24.30 -2.15
C ARG A 873 27.13 -25.04 -1.76
N ALA A 874 28.30 -24.49 -2.08
CA ALA A 874 29.58 -25.05 -1.68
C ALA A 874 29.80 -24.93 -0.17
N GLU A 875 29.40 -23.84 0.47
CA GLU A 875 29.41 -23.70 1.93
C GLU A 875 28.51 -24.75 2.60
N ILE A 876 27.32 -25.02 2.05
CA ILE A 876 26.43 -26.11 2.51
C ILE A 876 27.12 -27.48 2.36
N ALA A 877 27.81 -27.73 1.25
CA ALA A 877 28.50 -28.99 1.01
C ALA A 877 29.60 -29.26 2.05
N GLN A 878 30.28 -28.23 2.54
CA GLN A 878 31.28 -28.35 3.60
C GLN A 878 30.64 -28.78 4.94
N VAL A 879 29.40 -28.37 5.21
CA VAL A 879 28.64 -28.85 6.38
C VAL A 879 28.15 -30.29 6.16
N GLU A 880 27.69 -30.63 4.94
CA GLU A 880 27.28 -32.00 4.58
C GLU A 880 28.42 -33.01 4.73
N SER A 881 29.64 -32.64 4.34
CA SER A 881 30.84 -33.49 4.41
C SER A 881 31.46 -33.57 5.81
N GLY A 882 31.06 -32.68 6.73
CA GLY A 882 31.66 -32.53 8.06
C GLY A 882 32.99 -31.77 8.06
N GLU A 883 33.36 -31.09 6.97
CA GLU A 883 34.51 -30.17 6.92
C GLU A 883 34.28 -28.93 7.79
N ARG A 884 33.02 -28.50 7.94
CA ARG A 884 32.60 -27.40 8.83
C ARG A 884 31.63 -27.90 9.87
N ASP A 885 31.71 -27.30 11.07
CA ASP A 885 30.77 -27.57 12.15
C ASP A 885 29.32 -27.25 11.74
N ARG A 886 28.36 -28.00 12.27
CA ARG A 886 26.93 -27.87 11.90
C ARG A 886 26.26 -26.64 12.52
N ASP A 887 26.76 -26.21 13.66
CA ASP A 887 26.20 -25.13 14.47
C ASP A 887 27.09 -23.87 14.43
N ASP A 888 28.40 -24.01 14.23
CA ASP A 888 29.34 -22.89 14.04
C ASP A 888 29.90 -22.83 12.60
N ASN A 889 29.18 -22.14 11.72
CA ASN A 889 29.61 -21.91 10.35
C ASN A 889 29.05 -20.59 9.82
N VAL A 890 29.57 -20.16 8.67
CA VAL A 890 29.19 -18.90 8.02
C VAL A 890 27.68 -18.81 7.71
N LEU A 891 26.99 -19.92 7.47
CA LEU A 891 25.55 -19.92 7.16
C LEU A 891 24.70 -19.73 8.42
N ARG A 892 25.08 -20.36 9.53
CA ARG A 892 24.40 -20.23 10.83
C ARG A 892 24.60 -18.87 11.47
N ASN A 893 25.80 -18.32 11.33
CA ASN A 893 26.20 -17.08 11.98
C ASN A 893 25.93 -15.83 11.12
N ALA A 894 25.50 -16.00 9.86
CA ALA A 894 25.10 -14.89 9.02
C ALA A 894 23.83 -14.18 9.55
N PRO A 895 23.69 -12.86 9.31
CA PRO A 895 24.66 -12.00 8.63
C PRO A 895 25.79 -11.53 9.55
N HIS A 896 26.94 -11.22 8.96
CA HIS A 896 28.13 -10.77 9.68
C HIS A 896 28.24 -9.24 9.66
N THR A 897 28.09 -8.61 10.82
CA THR A 897 28.21 -7.15 10.95
C THR A 897 29.67 -6.72 10.96
N ALA A 898 29.91 -5.44 10.64
CA ALA A 898 31.24 -4.85 10.78
C ALA A 898 31.78 -4.96 12.22
N GLN A 899 30.91 -4.87 13.23
CA GLN A 899 31.28 -5.00 14.64
C GLN A 899 31.76 -6.41 14.98
N MET A 900 31.08 -7.45 14.49
CA MET A 900 31.51 -8.84 14.68
C MET A 900 32.93 -9.08 14.15
N LEU A 901 33.26 -8.50 13.01
CA LEU A 901 34.56 -8.68 12.36
C LEU A 901 35.69 -7.88 13.01
N LEU A 902 35.35 -6.79 13.70
CA LEU A 902 36.30 -5.93 14.43
C LEU A 902 36.48 -6.32 15.89
N ALA A 903 35.74 -7.32 16.38
CA ALA A 903 35.97 -7.89 17.70
C ALA A 903 37.43 -8.34 17.85
N GLU A 904 38.02 -8.17 19.04
CA GLU A 904 39.41 -8.52 19.29
C GLU A 904 39.61 -10.04 19.09
N GLU A 905 38.78 -10.82 19.76
CA GLU A 905 38.75 -12.27 19.66
C GLU A 905 37.80 -12.73 18.54
N TRP A 906 38.16 -13.82 17.85
CA TRP A 906 37.32 -14.44 16.82
C TRP A 906 37.22 -15.93 17.09
N HIS A 907 36.09 -16.31 17.69
CA HIS A 907 35.84 -17.67 18.19
C HIS A 907 35.13 -18.57 17.17
N HIS A 908 35.32 -18.29 15.88
CA HIS A 908 34.73 -19.08 14.80
C HIS A 908 35.82 -19.84 14.03
N ASP A 909 35.51 -21.08 13.62
CA ASP A 909 36.46 -21.94 12.90
C ASP A 909 36.64 -21.57 11.40
N TYR A 910 36.07 -20.45 10.96
CA TYR A 910 36.24 -19.91 9.60
C TYR A 910 36.83 -18.49 9.66
N PRO A 911 37.64 -18.07 8.66
CA PRO A 911 38.29 -16.77 8.70
C PRO A 911 37.30 -15.62 8.52
N ARG A 912 37.55 -14.48 9.19
CA ARG A 912 36.82 -13.21 9.02
C ARG A 912 36.66 -12.80 7.55
N GLN A 913 37.64 -13.10 6.72
CA GLN A 913 37.60 -12.80 5.29
C GLN A 913 36.50 -13.58 4.57
N GLN A 914 36.26 -14.85 4.93
CA GLN A 914 35.18 -15.65 4.36
C GLN A 914 33.81 -15.14 4.82
N ALA A 915 33.71 -14.61 6.03
CA ALA A 915 32.50 -13.93 6.52
C ALA A 915 32.23 -12.63 5.75
N ALA A 916 33.24 -11.76 5.65
CA ALA A 916 33.11 -10.39 5.15
C ALA A 916 33.07 -10.30 3.61
N TYR A 917 33.93 -11.05 2.93
CA TYR A 917 34.20 -10.97 1.49
C TYR A 917 34.22 -12.36 0.86
N PRO A 918 33.08 -13.07 0.85
CA PRO A 918 33.01 -14.43 0.31
C PRO A 918 33.32 -14.50 -1.20
N VAL A 919 33.17 -13.38 -1.92
CA VAL A 919 33.62 -13.20 -3.30
C VAL A 919 34.49 -11.94 -3.42
N ALA A 920 35.42 -11.94 -4.37
CA ALA A 920 36.44 -10.90 -4.50
C ALA A 920 35.86 -9.51 -4.83
N SER A 921 34.80 -9.46 -5.63
CA SER A 921 34.12 -8.23 -6.08
C SER A 921 33.60 -7.38 -4.91
N LEU A 922 33.26 -7.98 -3.77
CA LEU A 922 32.75 -7.26 -2.60
C LEU A 922 33.80 -6.40 -1.89
N ARG A 923 35.08 -6.53 -2.21
CA ARG A 923 36.12 -5.67 -1.63
C ARG A 923 36.04 -4.23 -2.14
N GLU A 924 35.48 -4.02 -3.32
CA GLU A 924 35.32 -2.69 -3.91
C GLU A 924 34.06 -1.97 -3.40
N ASN A 925 32.97 -2.71 -3.25
CA ASN A 925 31.69 -2.18 -2.79
C ASN A 925 30.99 -3.17 -1.85
N LYS A 926 31.08 -2.89 -0.54
CA LYS A 926 30.48 -3.71 0.51
C LYS A 926 29.32 -2.97 1.17
N TYR A 927 28.16 -3.60 1.16
CA TYR A 927 27.09 -3.27 2.09
C TYR A 927 27.32 -4.01 3.42
N TRP A 928 27.17 -3.30 4.53
CA TRP A 928 27.33 -3.86 5.88
C TRP A 928 25.97 -4.00 6.56
N PRO A 929 25.53 -5.22 6.89
CA PRO A 929 24.35 -5.43 7.72
C PRO A 929 24.51 -4.67 9.05
N PRO A 930 23.59 -3.75 9.40
CA PRO A 930 23.69 -2.94 10.63
C PRO A 930 23.51 -3.73 11.93
N VAL A 931 22.88 -4.91 11.88
CA VAL A 931 22.64 -5.79 13.03
C VAL A 931 22.90 -7.24 12.65
N ALA A 932 23.21 -8.09 13.63
CA ALA A 932 23.33 -9.53 13.42
C ALA A 932 21.93 -10.16 13.24
N ARG A 933 21.86 -11.49 13.12
CA ARG A 933 20.59 -12.22 12.95
C ARG A 933 19.59 -11.87 14.05
N VAL A 934 18.38 -11.44 13.68
CA VAL A 934 17.34 -11.01 14.64
C VAL A 934 16.62 -12.20 15.25
N ASP A 935 16.40 -12.18 16.58
CA ASP A 935 15.60 -13.20 17.29
C ASP A 935 14.10 -12.90 17.13
N ASN A 936 13.45 -13.59 16.20
CA ASN A 936 12.01 -13.42 15.94
C ASN A 936 11.14 -13.84 17.13
N ALA A 937 11.52 -14.90 17.84
CA ALA A 937 10.71 -15.48 18.92
C ALA A 937 10.80 -14.66 20.22
N TYR A 938 11.96 -14.07 20.51
CA TYR A 938 12.13 -13.15 21.64
C TYR A 938 11.24 -11.93 21.50
N GLY A 939 11.21 -11.29 20.32
CA GLY A 939 10.40 -10.08 20.08
C GLY A 939 8.89 -10.33 20.24
N ASP A 940 8.40 -11.47 19.75
CA ASP A 940 6.96 -11.82 19.90
C ASP A 940 6.59 -12.15 21.36
N ARG A 941 7.55 -12.65 22.18
CA ARG A 941 7.35 -12.88 23.62
C ARG A 941 7.48 -11.61 24.45
N ASN A 942 8.32 -10.66 24.03
CA ASN A 942 8.63 -9.40 24.73
C ASN A 942 8.22 -8.22 23.87
N LEU A 943 6.92 -8.15 23.58
CA LEU A 943 6.40 -7.22 22.59
C LEU A 943 6.54 -5.76 23.05
N VAL A 944 7.38 -5.00 22.36
CA VAL A 944 7.52 -3.55 22.50
C VAL A 944 7.37 -2.91 21.12
N CYS A 945 6.35 -2.06 20.94
CA CYS A 945 5.95 -1.51 19.63
C CYS A 945 5.99 0.02 19.56
N ALA A 946 6.76 0.63 20.46
CA ALA A 946 7.13 2.04 20.46
C ALA A 946 8.65 2.17 20.60
N CYS A 947 9.21 3.35 20.31
CA CYS A 947 10.64 3.61 20.49
C CYS A 947 11.06 3.34 21.94
N LEU A 948 12.22 2.68 22.11
CA LEU A 948 12.78 2.44 23.44
C LEU A 948 13.34 3.75 24.04
N PRO A 949 13.39 3.88 25.38
CA PRO A 949 14.20 4.91 26.02
C PRO A 949 15.63 4.94 25.48
N VAL A 950 16.25 6.11 25.40
CA VAL A 950 17.58 6.30 24.80
C VAL A 950 18.63 5.43 25.49
N GLU A 951 18.49 5.23 26.80
CA GLU A 951 19.36 4.41 27.64
C GLU A 951 19.36 2.93 27.24
N ALA A 952 18.32 2.44 26.56
CA ALA A 952 18.23 1.05 26.10
C ALA A 952 18.99 0.80 24.78
N TYR A 953 19.47 1.85 24.10
CA TYR A 953 20.32 1.77 22.91
C TYR A 953 21.82 2.00 23.22
N ALA A 954 22.16 2.24 24.49
CA ALA A 954 23.51 2.66 24.94
C ALA A 954 24.40 1.49 25.36
#